data_AF-A0A0K6G059-F1
#
_entry.id   AF-A0A0K6G059-F1
#
_cell.length_a   1.000
_cell.length_b   1.000
_cell.length_c   1.000
_cell.angle_alpha   90.00
_cell.angle_beta   90.00
_cell.angle_gamma   90.00
#
_symmetry.space_group_name_H-M   'P 1'
#
loop_
_entity.id
_entity.type
_entity.pdbx_description
1 polymer ?
#
loop_
_entity_poly.entity_id
_entity_poly.type
_entity_poly.pdbx_seq_one_letter_code
_entity_poly.pdbx_strand_id
1 'polypeptide(L)'
;MDEEDVQMFAQGAAGLALAASALAEAARSLSEAAAALSTFSIASQDTEVPPTVHQSHDSTDQVSESHETDDEAQEFDDDDDSSVGANTGNNVYPRDVAPEGSTIGNEDSTPTRSHFELPYKSSDGKEPPSSDSVDQLIRPGHLYLVLAEEFDALPLILAYATAGKKTICYVPTSGSLSPWESIISSIIPSRQVWSAVSFSGNSIVQLSEIVEQFASADKGSVLTLRSTFNARANECKAHSRADSVIFWGLPGSKFWPDTMEAVQQSPHALLILSQRECVHSNCQSFLTGLGSSFAAHPNHRELNSLDPGSLLTDFRDNVQRIIPRAQHSQNIQAIYEALLESPINDTGYVRFIAPSSAKRIDIVNKFMARVFLRGAVGNGSSRYPPAGPELHIPDRTNRRLTVIFKAKAPAGTGVKPKAIPETTPNKEPVNVPGPLVFTPRPGRWWISLQRDADAIPFICYLANRHPRSMCCISHTDSAFVYGNLFNKISTHKVITTSKKPRTLEEGIERFSNAALGSRLCLVRGNPLETADNPLSFERVRANALIYWGLPAESSFLWPSKVSQGQFTHVYIIVPLDQISTTGKPIMADRGFQEHPDSAILNAEGDDSAMHPFRERVKSALASTTPGEYRQISQFYFPANPPAYPVTEFLKRAMLWNGY
;
A
#
# COMPACT_ATOMS: atom_id res chain seq x y z
N MET A 1 24.96 -32.78 31.74
CA MET A 1 24.81 -31.48 31.07
C MET A 1 25.81 -31.53 29.96
N ASP A 2 25.30 -31.74 28.75
CA ASP A 2 26.14 -32.09 27.61
C ASP A 2 26.86 -30.81 27.14
N GLU A 3 28.00 -30.93 26.45
CA GLU A 3 28.77 -29.76 25.97
C GLU A 3 27.91 -28.78 25.15
N GLU A 4 26.88 -29.30 24.47
CA GLU A 4 25.91 -28.55 23.69
C GLU A 4 25.01 -27.64 24.55
N ASP A 5 24.63 -28.09 25.76
CA ASP A 5 23.86 -27.28 26.70
C ASP A 5 24.71 -26.13 27.26
N VAL A 6 25.98 -26.40 27.58
CA VAL A 6 26.92 -25.38 28.08
C VAL A 6 27.16 -24.32 27.01
N GLN A 7 27.23 -24.71 25.74
CA GLN A 7 27.42 -23.79 24.62
C GLN A 7 26.17 -22.93 24.36
N MET A 8 24.97 -23.50 24.46
CA MET A 8 23.71 -22.74 24.39
C MET A 8 23.58 -21.73 25.53
N PHE A 9 23.92 -22.11 26.76
CA PHE A 9 23.89 -21.18 27.90
C PHE A 9 24.91 -20.05 27.76
N ALA A 10 26.12 -20.34 27.28
CA ALA A 10 27.14 -19.32 27.01
C ALA A 10 26.69 -18.33 25.93
N GLN A 11 26.04 -18.82 24.87
CA GLN A 11 25.53 -17.98 23.78
C GLN A 11 24.32 -17.14 24.23
N GLY A 12 23.46 -17.68 25.09
CA GLY A 12 22.37 -16.95 25.74
C GLY A 12 22.87 -15.83 26.65
N ALA A 13 23.89 -16.12 27.49
CA ALA A 13 24.49 -15.13 28.37
C ALA A 13 25.17 -13.98 27.59
N ALA A 14 25.85 -14.29 26.49
CA ALA A 14 26.45 -13.27 25.61
C ALA A 14 25.39 -12.39 24.95
N GLY A 15 24.26 -12.96 24.51
CA GLY A 15 23.13 -12.20 23.98
C GLY A 15 22.51 -11.26 25.01
N LEU A 16 22.37 -11.72 26.26
CA LEU A 16 21.84 -10.92 27.37
C LEU A 16 22.77 -9.75 27.74
N ALA A 17 24.09 -9.97 27.72
CA ALA A 17 25.07 -8.92 27.98
C ALA A 17 25.05 -7.81 26.92
N LEU A 18 24.88 -8.17 25.63
CA LEU A 18 24.73 -7.19 24.55
C LEU A 18 23.43 -6.41 24.66
N ALA A 19 22.32 -7.07 25.01
CA ALA A 19 21.04 -6.41 25.24
C ALA A 19 21.10 -5.42 26.43
N ALA A 20 21.74 -5.82 27.53
CA ALA A 20 21.93 -4.95 28.69
C ALA A 20 22.80 -3.72 28.36
N SER A 21 23.85 -3.90 27.56
CA SER A 21 24.72 -2.80 27.12
C SER A 21 23.96 -1.80 26.23
N ALA A 22 23.15 -2.29 25.29
CA ALA A 22 22.32 -1.43 24.44
C ALA A 22 21.26 -0.67 25.25
N LEU A 23 20.69 -1.30 26.28
CA LEU A 23 19.70 -0.66 27.16
C LEU A 23 20.34 0.45 28.03
N ALA A 24 21.56 0.20 28.54
CA ALA A 24 22.32 1.20 29.28
C ALA A 24 22.68 2.42 28.42
N GLU A 25 23.04 2.20 27.16
CA GLU A 25 23.34 3.28 26.22
C GLU A 25 22.10 4.11 25.87
N ALA A 26 20.95 3.45 25.67
CA ALA A 26 19.67 4.13 25.46
C ALA A 26 19.26 4.96 26.69
N ALA A 27 19.43 4.43 27.91
CA ALA A 27 19.16 5.16 29.15
C ALA A 27 20.07 6.40 29.29
N ARG A 28 21.34 6.29 28.93
CA ARG A 28 22.27 7.43 28.91
C ARG A 28 21.84 8.51 27.92
N SER A 29 21.47 8.14 26.68
CA SER A 29 20.98 9.11 25.68
C SER A 29 19.69 9.80 26.10
N LEU A 30 18.78 9.09 26.78
CA LEU A 30 17.57 9.69 27.36
C LEU A 30 17.90 10.68 28.48
N SER A 31 18.86 10.35 29.35
CA SER A 31 19.29 11.25 30.42
C SER A 31 19.97 12.51 29.87
N GLU A 32 20.78 12.39 28.82
CA GLU A 32 21.42 13.52 28.14
C GLU A 32 20.37 14.42 27.45
N ALA A 33 19.35 13.82 26.82
CA ALA A 33 18.25 14.57 26.22
C ALA A 33 17.40 15.30 27.28
N ALA A 34 17.13 14.66 28.42
CA ALA A 34 16.41 15.30 29.53
C ALA A 34 17.20 16.46 30.14
N ALA A 35 18.53 16.32 30.27
CA ALA A 35 19.40 17.41 30.72
C ALA A 35 19.38 18.59 29.73
N ALA A 36 19.44 18.33 28.43
CA ALA A 36 19.32 19.36 27.40
C ALA A 36 17.96 20.09 27.47
N LEU A 37 16.86 19.37 27.64
CA LEU A 37 15.53 19.99 27.78
C LEU A 37 15.41 20.83 29.07
N SER A 38 16.04 20.41 30.16
CA SER A 38 16.07 21.18 31.41
C SER A 38 16.82 22.51 31.23
N THR A 39 17.87 22.57 30.40
CA THR A 39 18.57 23.83 30.11
C THR A 39 17.73 24.82 29.28
N PHE A 40 16.80 24.35 28.46
CA PHE A 40 15.89 25.24 27.71
C PHE A 40 14.76 25.81 28.57
N SER A 41 14.34 25.10 29.62
CA SER A 41 13.25 25.56 30.49
C SER A 41 13.62 26.74 31.39
N ILE A 42 14.91 27.00 31.60
CA ILE A 42 15.39 28.09 32.47
C ILE A 42 15.57 29.40 31.67
N ALA A 43 15.71 29.34 30.34
CA ALA A 43 15.94 30.51 29.50
C ALA A 43 14.67 31.28 29.09
N SER A 44 13.48 30.91 29.61
CA SER A 44 12.19 31.47 29.16
C SER A 44 11.40 32.24 30.24
N GLN A 45 12.00 32.52 31.40
CA GLN A 45 11.38 33.37 32.43
C GLN A 45 12.23 34.62 32.66
N ASP A 46 12.10 35.60 31.76
CA ASP A 46 12.38 37.00 32.07
C ASP A 46 11.62 37.89 31.07
N THR A 47 10.32 38.06 31.32
CA THR A 47 9.56 39.20 30.79
C THR A 47 8.56 39.65 31.84
N GLU A 48 8.96 40.63 32.67
CA GLU A 48 8.09 41.34 33.60
C GLU A 48 6.98 42.10 32.87
N VAL A 49 5.72 41.87 33.25
CA VAL A 49 4.57 42.75 32.96
C VAL A 49 3.66 42.79 34.21
N PRO A 50 3.15 43.96 34.63
CA PRO A 50 2.60 44.19 35.98
C PRO A 50 1.15 43.72 36.16
N PRO A 51 0.67 43.55 37.41
CA PRO A 51 -0.64 42.94 37.67
C PRO A 51 -1.76 43.97 37.56
N THR A 52 -2.78 43.65 36.75
CA THR A 52 -4.03 44.41 36.70
C THR A 52 -5.06 43.74 37.59
N VAL A 53 -5.48 44.48 38.61
CA VAL A 53 -6.56 44.17 39.55
C VAL A 53 -7.89 44.08 38.80
N HIS A 54 -8.65 43.00 38.98
CA HIS A 54 -10.08 43.04 38.71
C HIS A 54 -10.91 42.44 39.85
N GLN A 55 -11.87 43.27 40.25
CA GLN A 55 -12.81 43.14 41.34
C GLN A 55 -13.90 42.12 41.04
N SER A 56 -14.27 41.37 42.07
CA SER A 56 -15.51 40.62 42.20
C SER A 56 -16.71 41.56 42.24
N HIS A 57 -17.77 41.21 41.50
CA HIS A 57 -19.12 41.66 41.82
C HIS A 57 -20.08 40.49 41.78
N ASP A 58 -20.60 40.16 42.96
CA ASP A 58 -21.87 39.47 43.18
C ASP A 58 -23.00 40.21 42.46
N SER A 59 -23.96 39.46 41.92
CA SER A 59 -25.39 39.74 42.07
C SER A 59 -26.26 38.55 41.65
N THR A 60 -27.21 38.28 42.52
CA THR A 60 -28.17 37.18 42.62
C THR A 60 -29.41 37.37 41.73
N ASP A 61 -30.16 36.26 41.59
CA ASP A 61 -31.63 36.18 41.48
C ASP A 61 -32.36 36.42 40.12
N GLN A 62 -32.90 35.36 39.49
CA GLN A 62 -34.28 34.87 39.67
C GLN A 62 -34.75 33.88 38.57
N VAL A 63 -35.26 32.73 39.03
CA VAL A 63 -36.58 32.09 38.75
C VAL A 63 -37.03 31.82 37.29
N SER A 64 -37.20 30.53 36.96
CA SER A 64 -38.42 29.85 36.42
C SER A 64 -38.02 28.46 35.91
N GLU A 65 -38.27 27.36 36.63
CA GLU A 65 -39.51 26.59 36.71
C GLU A 65 -39.91 25.90 35.39
N SER A 66 -39.66 24.58 35.27
CA SER A 66 -40.71 23.56 35.04
C SER A 66 -40.16 22.14 34.76
N HIS A 67 -40.62 21.22 35.61
CA HIS A 67 -41.01 19.82 35.37
C HIS A 67 -40.03 18.81 34.74
N GLU A 68 -39.39 18.02 35.61
CA GLU A 68 -39.17 16.59 35.41
C GLU A 68 -40.24 15.83 36.22
N THR A 69 -40.74 14.74 35.64
CA THR A 69 -41.54 13.72 36.35
C THR A 69 -40.64 12.54 36.66
N ASP A 70 -40.73 12.15 37.93
CA ASP A 70 -40.30 10.91 38.55
C ASP A 70 -40.56 9.67 37.68
N ASP A 71 -39.65 8.69 37.76
CA ASP A 71 -40.07 7.45 38.43
C ASP A 71 -38.85 6.66 38.92
N GLU A 72 -39.04 6.17 40.13
CA GLU A 72 -38.07 5.60 41.05
C GLU A 72 -37.66 4.16 40.70
N ALA A 73 -36.54 3.76 41.30
CA ALA A 73 -36.50 2.67 42.28
C ALA A 73 -35.47 1.55 42.00
N GLN A 74 -34.64 1.39 43.04
CA GLN A 74 -33.95 0.20 43.55
C GLN A 74 -32.55 -0.15 43.02
N GLU A 75 -31.64 -0.65 43.87
CA GLU A 75 -31.30 -0.51 45.30
C GLU A 75 -30.10 -1.47 45.51
N PHE A 76 -29.20 -1.13 46.45
CA PHE A 76 -28.19 -2.00 47.09
C PHE A 76 -26.99 -2.50 46.23
N ASP A 77 -25.74 -2.61 46.69
CA ASP A 77 -25.12 -2.39 48.02
C ASP A 77 -23.59 -2.27 47.85
N ASP A 78 -22.99 -1.48 48.75
CA ASP A 78 -21.70 -1.63 49.47
C ASP A 78 -20.48 -2.36 48.85
N ASP A 79 -19.33 -1.67 48.82
CA ASP A 79 -18.22 -1.99 49.76
C ASP A 79 -17.05 -1.00 49.66
N ASP A 80 -16.53 -0.70 50.86
CA ASP A 80 -15.31 0.01 51.26
C ASP A 80 -14.05 -0.32 50.42
N ASP A 81 -13.15 0.67 50.23
CA ASP A 81 -11.97 0.78 51.11
C ASP A 81 -11.14 2.04 50.83
N SER A 82 -10.70 2.62 51.93
CA SER A 82 -9.88 3.81 52.09
C SER A 82 -8.40 3.46 51.98
N SER A 83 -7.58 4.33 51.37
CA SER A 83 -6.23 4.51 51.90
C SER A 83 -5.69 5.92 51.67
N VAL A 84 -5.35 6.53 52.80
CA VAL A 84 -4.70 7.82 53.02
C VAL A 84 -3.19 7.60 53.13
N GLY A 85 -2.39 8.54 52.63
CA GLY A 85 -0.99 8.73 53.02
C GLY A 85 -0.09 9.14 51.85
N ALA A 86 0.93 9.96 51.99
CA ALA A 86 1.45 10.72 53.11
C ALA A 86 2.36 11.84 52.58
N ASN A 87 2.50 12.86 53.40
CA ASN A 87 3.25 14.10 53.23
C ASN A 87 4.75 13.89 53.56
N THR A 88 5.67 14.46 52.78
CA THR A 88 7.03 14.95 53.18
C THR A 88 7.52 15.87 52.03
N GLY A 89 8.09 17.05 52.17
CA GLY A 89 8.68 17.76 53.30
C GLY A 89 10.14 18.13 53.00
N ASN A 90 10.40 19.44 52.83
CA ASN A 90 11.63 20.19 53.18
C ASN A 90 12.85 20.34 52.21
N ASN A 91 13.01 21.58 51.71
CA ASN A 91 13.99 22.62 52.13
C ASN A 91 15.49 22.68 51.71
N VAL A 92 15.82 23.83 51.08
CA VAL A 92 16.94 24.80 51.31
C VAL A 92 18.36 24.56 50.72
N TYR A 93 18.80 25.39 49.75
CA TYR A 93 19.87 26.45 49.83
C TYR A 93 20.39 26.84 48.42
N PRO A 94 20.50 28.15 48.08
CA PRO A 94 21.17 28.63 46.86
C PRO A 94 22.67 28.88 47.11
N ARG A 95 23.51 28.66 46.09
CA ARG A 95 24.96 28.91 46.15
C ARG A 95 25.35 30.00 45.14
N ASP A 96 25.96 31.05 45.67
CA ASP A 96 26.61 32.15 44.94
C ASP A 96 27.73 31.65 44.01
N VAL A 97 27.79 32.18 42.78
CA VAL A 97 29.03 32.29 41.99
C VAL A 97 29.02 33.60 41.20
N ALA A 98 30.11 34.35 41.36
CA ALA A 98 30.40 35.68 40.82
C ALA A 98 30.67 35.72 39.30
N PRO A 99 30.68 36.92 38.67
CA PRO A 99 30.96 37.10 37.25
C PRO A 99 32.46 37.39 37.02
N GLU A 100 33.11 36.62 36.16
CA GLU A 100 34.40 36.99 35.57
C GLU A 100 34.21 37.27 34.07
N GLY A 101 34.63 38.47 33.66
CA GLY A 101 34.75 38.85 32.27
C GLY A 101 36.12 38.52 31.69
N SER A 102 36.18 38.31 30.38
CA SER A 102 37.26 38.81 29.50
C SER A 102 36.81 38.69 28.04
N THR A 103 36.74 39.77 27.27
CA THR A 103 37.80 40.45 26.50
C THR A 103 38.17 39.73 25.19
N ILE A 104 37.69 40.32 24.09
CA ILE A 104 38.37 40.61 22.82
C ILE A 104 39.20 39.47 22.19
N GLY A 105 38.72 39.02 21.03
CA GLY A 105 39.53 38.32 20.02
C GLY A 105 38.95 38.56 18.64
N ASN A 106 39.40 39.64 17.97
CA ASN A 106 39.28 39.81 16.53
C ASN A 106 39.99 38.64 15.85
N GLU A 107 39.34 37.96 14.91
CA GLU A 107 40.07 37.40 13.78
C GLU A 107 39.20 37.37 12.53
N ASP A 108 39.78 38.04 11.54
CA ASP A 108 39.34 38.37 10.20
C ASP A 108 39.52 37.14 9.31
N SER A 109 38.48 36.71 8.60
CA SER A 109 38.58 35.77 7.48
C SER A 109 37.28 35.72 6.69
N THR A 110 37.28 36.40 5.54
CA THR A 110 36.36 36.14 4.42
C THR A 110 37.21 35.70 3.19
N PRO A 111 36.62 35.28 2.06
CA PRO A 111 36.20 33.89 1.85
C PRO A 111 36.72 33.34 0.50
N THR A 112 36.92 32.02 0.36
CA THR A 112 37.13 31.41 -0.98
C THR A 112 35.84 30.73 -1.45
N ARG A 113 34.98 31.53 -2.08
CA ARG A 113 33.75 31.13 -2.79
C ARG A 113 34.12 30.76 -4.22
N SER A 114 34.06 29.48 -4.58
CA SER A 114 34.14 29.04 -5.98
C SER A 114 32.79 29.27 -6.66
N HIS A 115 32.73 30.29 -7.51
CA HIS A 115 31.59 30.63 -8.36
C HIS A 115 31.39 29.59 -9.47
N PHE A 116 30.20 28.97 -9.50
CA PHE A 116 29.49 28.64 -10.74
C PHE A 116 28.25 29.52 -10.78
N GLU A 117 28.42 30.77 -11.23
CA GLU A 117 27.31 31.67 -11.56
C GLU A 117 26.99 31.51 -13.04
N LEU A 118 25.84 30.88 -13.32
CA LEU A 118 25.14 31.08 -14.59
C LEU A 118 24.37 32.40 -14.50
N PRO A 119 24.39 33.26 -15.53
CA PRO A 119 23.70 34.53 -15.49
C PRO A 119 22.18 34.31 -15.64
N TYR A 120 21.46 34.31 -14.52
CA TYR A 120 20.01 34.47 -14.54
C TYR A 120 19.70 35.95 -14.74
N LYS A 121 19.21 36.27 -15.94
CA LYS A 121 18.62 37.57 -16.26
C LYS A 121 17.38 37.73 -15.38
N SER A 122 17.42 38.62 -14.39
CA SER A 122 16.25 38.99 -13.60
C SER A 122 15.20 39.56 -14.55
N SER A 123 14.11 38.82 -14.76
CA SER A 123 12.92 39.35 -15.40
C SER A 123 12.40 40.48 -14.52
N ASP A 124 12.34 41.69 -15.11
CA ASP A 124 11.72 42.86 -14.51
C ASP A 124 10.34 42.52 -13.92
N GLY A 125 10.03 43.17 -12.80
CA GLY A 125 8.92 42.86 -11.90
C GLY A 125 7.58 42.72 -12.59
N LYS A 126 7.11 41.47 -12.72
CA LYS A 126 5.67 41.20 -12.80
C LYS A 126 5.11 41.31 -11.39
N GLU A 127 4.17 42.23 -11.23
CA GLU A 127 3.31 42.33 -10.06
C GLU A 127 2.70 40.94 -9.78
N PRO A 128 2.71 40.45 -8.53
CA PRO A 128 2.17 39.14 -8.21
C PRO A 128 0.72 39.03 -8.70
N PRO A 129 0.27 37.83 -9.11
CA PRO A 129 -1.08 37.60 -9.60
C PRO A 129 -2.06 38.22 -8.61
N SER A 130 -2.98 39.04 -9.12
CA SER A 130 -3.97 39.71 -8.29
C SER A 130 -4.71 38.67 -7.45
N SER A 131 -4.91 38.97 -6.16
CA SER A 131 -5.63 38.12 -5.19
C SER A 131 -6.93 37.55 -5.76
N ASP A 132 -7.60 38.35 -6.58
CA ASP A 132 -8.87 38.04 -7.24
C ASP A 132 -8.83 36.80 -8.16
N SER A 133 -7.65 36.40 -8.64
CA SER A 133 -7.48 35.20 -9.48
C SER A 133 -7.42 33.91 -8.66
N VAL A 134 -6.84 33.97 -7.45
CA VAL A 134 -6.71 32.83 -6.53
C VAL A 134 -8.03 32.59 -5.80
N ASP A 135 -8.79 33.65 -5.51
CA ASP A 135 -10.10 33.54 -4.87
C ASP A 135 -11.13 32.78 -5.74
N GLN A 136 -10.98 32.79 -7.07
CA GLN A 136 -11.83 32.05 -7.99
C GLN A 136 -11.57 30.54 -8.01
N LEU A 137 -10.48 30.08 -7.36
CA LEU A 137 -10.10 28.68 -7.27
C LEU A 137 -11.03 27.89 -6.35
N ILE A 138 -11.52 28.54 -5.27
CA ILE A 138 -12.45 27.94 -4.33
C ILE A 138 -13.87 28.15 -4.84
N ARG A 139 -14.41 27.09 -5.46
CA ARG A 139 -15.80 27.05 -5.92
C ARG A 139 -16.63 26.16 -5.03
N PRO A 140 -17.88 26.54 -4.69
CA PRO A 140 -18.79 25.68 -3.94
C PRO A 140 -18.95 24.30 -4.57
N GLY A 141 -18.99 23.28 -3.72
CA GLY A 141 -19.23 21.90 -4.12
C GLY A 141 -18.00 21.00 -3.98
N HIS A 142 -18.14 19.78 -4.48
CA HIS A 142 -17.10 18.76 -4.40
C HIS A 142 -16.56 18.47 -5.79
N LEU A 143 -15.26 18.67 -5.96
CA LEU A 143 -14.60 18.63 -7.24
C LEU A 143 -13.50 17.59 -7.22
N TYR A 144 -13.24 16.95 -8.36
CA TYR A 144 -12.02 16.18 -8.56
C TYR A 144 -11.21 16.78 -9.70
N LEU A 145 -9.89 16.70 -9.58
CA LEU A 145 -8.96 17.14 -10.59
C LEU A 145 -7.96 16.04 -10.90
N VAL A 146 -7.90 15.67 -12.18
CA VAL A 146 -6.89 14.74 -12.68
C VAL A 146 -5.69 15.55 -13.15
N LEU A 147 -4.55 15.34 -12.51
CA LEU A 147 -3.31 16.02 -12.83
C LEU A 147 -2.70 15.46 -14.11
N ALA A 148 -2.27 16.36 -14.99
CA ALA A 148 -1.44 16.01 -16.13
C ALA A 148 -0.08 15.47 -15.68
N GLU A 149 0.50 16.08 -14.64
CA GLU A 149 1.78 15.67 -14.05
C GLU A 149 1.68 15.72 -12.51
N GLU A 150 2.18 14.68 -11.83
CA GLU A 150 2.05 14.53 -10.36
C GLU A 150 2.81 15.60 -9.57
N PHE A 151 3.80 16.28 -10.18
CA PHE A 151 4.53 17.39 -9.54
C PHE A 151 3.66 18.61 -9.25
N ASP A 152 2.53 18.74 -9.95
CA ASP A 152 1.59 19.86 -9.76
C ASP A 152 0.69 19.68 -8.54
N ALA A 153 0.68 18.51 -7.90
CA ALA A 153 -0.14 18.26 -6.72
C ALA A 153 0.17 19.22 -5.57
N LEU A 154 1.45 19.37 -5.20
CA LEU A 154 1.85 20.26 -4.11
C LEU A 154 1.61 21.75 -4.44
N PRO A 155 2.03 22.29 -5.61
CA PRO A 155 1.65 23.63 -6.05
C PRO A 155 0.13 23.87 -6.01
N LEU A 156 -0.67 22.90 -6.44
CA LEU A 156 -2.13 23.00 -6.43
C LEU A 156 -2.69 23.04 -5.00
N ILE A 157 -2.24 22.15 -4.11
CA ILE A 157 -2.63 22.15 -2.69
C ILE A 157 -2.32 23.51 -2.06
N LEU A 158 -1.14 24.07 -2.33
CA LEU A 158 -0.72 25.36 -1.80
C LEU A 158 -1.53 26.51 -2.36
N ALA A 159 -1.91 26.46 -3.65
CA ALA A 159 -2.79 27.45 -4.26
C ALA A 159 -4.16 27.46 -3.58
N TYR A 160 -4.77 26.28 -3.36
CA TYR A 160 -6.04 26.17 -2.63
C TYR A 160 -5.92 26.59 -1.16
N ALA A 161 -4.85 26.21 -0.47
CA ALA A 161 -4.58 26.65 0.90
C ALA A 161 -4.33 28.16 1.01
N THR A 162 -3.85 28.79 -0.07
CA THR A 162 -3.68 30.24 -0.15
C THR A 162 -4.99 30.93 -0.50
N ALA A 163 -5.89 30.31 -1.26
CA ALA A 163 -7.23 30.82 -1.51
C ALA A 163 -8.14 30.69 -0.28
N GLY A 164 -8.00 29.61 0.49
CA GLY A 164 -8.86 29.30 1.63
C GLY A 164 -8.50 30.07 2.89
N LYS A 165 -9.49 30.35 3.74
CA LYS A 165 -9.18 30.80 5.11
C LYS A 165 -8.84 29.61 5.98
N LYS A 166 -9.59 28.51 5.94
CA LYS A 166 -9.30 27.30 6.73
C LYS A 166 -9.31 26.08 5.83
N THR A 167 -8.13 25.50 5.61
CA THR A 167 -7.96 24.38 4.68
C THR A 167 -7.44 23.14 5.40
N ILE A 168 -8.13 22.02 5.26
CA ILE A 168 -7.64 20.72 5.69
C ILE A 168 -7.00 20.02 4.49
N CYS A 169 -5.78 19.52 4.66
CA CYS A 169 -5.03 18.82 3.61
C CYS A 169 -4.69 17.39 4.05
N TYR A 170 -5.31 16.41 3.40
CA TYR A 170 -4.95 15.01 3.55
C TYR A 170 -3.77 14.67 2.63
N VAL A 171 -2.60 14.43 3.22
CA VAL A 171 -1.35 14.18 2.50
C VAL A 171 -0.90 12.71 2.62
N PRO A 172 -0.21 12.17 1.59
CA PRO A 172 0.30 10.80 1.64
C PRO A 172 1.45 10.68 2.63
N THR A 173 1.20 10.05 3.78
CA THR A 173 2.22 9.60 4.73
C THR A 173 1.62 8.58 5.70
N SER A 174 2.44 7.64 6.18
CA SER A 174 2.12 6.79 7.34
C SER A 174 2.91 7.16 8.59
N GLY A 175 3.91 8.04 8.44
CA GLY A 175 4.80 8.51 9.50
C GLY A 175 4.47 9.94 9.89
N SER A 176 5.38 10.59 10.62
CA SER A 176 5.18 11.96 11.10
C SER A 176 4.66 12.90 10.00
N LEU A 177 3.75 13.79 10.37
CA LEU A 177 3.28 14.88 9.50
C LEU A 177 4.13 16.15 9.65
N SER A 178 5.03 16.21 10.65
CA SER A 178 5.93 17.35 10.83
C SER A 178 6.78 17.69 9.60
N PRO A 179 7.25 16.74 8.77
CA PRO A 179 7.94 17.09 7.53
C PRO A 179 7.06 17.85 6.55
N TRP A 180 5.78 17.46 6.44
CA TRP A 180 4.81 18.13 5.57
C TRP A 180 4.46 19.51 6.10
N GLU A 181 4.20 19.64 7.41
CA GLU A 181 3.97 20.93 8.07
C GLU A 181 5.12 21.90 7.80
N SER A 182 6.37 21.47 8.03
CA SER A 182 7.56 22.29 7.83
C SER A 182 7.74 22.73 6.37
N ILE A 183 7.49 21.83 5.41
CA ILE A 183 7.56 22.15 3.97
C ILE A 183 6.47 23.16 3.60
N ILE A 184 5.22 22.92 4.00
CA ILE A 184 4.08 23.77 3.66
C ILE A 184 4.25 25.16 4.31
N SER A 185 4.58 25.24 5.60
CA SER A 185 4.86 26.51 6.31
C SER A 185 5.94 27.34 5.63
N SER A 186 6.95 26.67 5.06
CA SER A 186 8.05 27.38 4.40
C SER A 186 7.63 27.94 3.04
N ILE A 187 6.72 27.26 2.34
CA ILE A 187 6.24 27.68 1.01
C ILE A 187 5.16 28.76 1.11
N ILE A 188 4.28 28.67 2.10
CA ILE A 188 3.22 29.66 2.36
C ILE A 188 3.36 30.27 3.76
N PRO A 189 4.43 31.06 4.03
CA PRO A 189 4.73 31.57 5.38
C PRO A 189 3.69 32.57 5.93
N SER A 190 2.78 33.05 5.08
CA SER A 190 1.65 33.89 5.49
C SER A 190 0.52 33.09 6.17
N ARG A 191 0.57 31.76 6.12
CA ARG A 191 -0.43 30.85 6.68
C ARG A 191 0.10 30.17 7.94
N GLN A 192 -0.78 29.95 8.90
CA GLN A 192 -0.48 29.10 10.05
C GLN A 192 -0.73 27.64 9.64
N VAL A 193 0.27 26.78 9.76
CA VAL A 193 0.15 25.37 9.38
C VAL A 193 0.34 24.53 10.63
N TRP A 194 -0.57 23.59 10.85
CA TRP A 194 -0.46 22.59 11.91
C TRP A 194 -0.49 21.21 11.31
N SER A 195 0.07 20.24 12.04
CA SER A 195 -0.10 18.83 11.77
C SER A 195 -0.73 18.10 12.94
N ALA A 196 -1.62 17.16 12.63
CA ALA A 196 -2.04 16.18 13.63
C ALA A 196 -0.85 15.23 13.92
N VAL A 197 -0.10 15.50 14.99
CA VAL A 197 1.11 14.74 15.32
C VAL A 197 0.82 13.25 15.47
N SER A 198 1.69 12.40 14.94
CA SER A 198 1.58 10.93 15.07
C SER A 198 1.65 10.47 16.51
N PHE A 199 0.68 9.68 16.92
CA PHE A 199 0.45 9.34 18.31
C PHE A 199 1.16 8.06 18.77
N SER A 200 1.82 8.15 19.92
CA SER A 200 2.03 7.03 20.82
C SER A 200 1.16 7.22 22.07
N GLY A 201 0.19 6.33 22.31
CA GLY A 201 -0.40 6.06 23.62
C GLY A 201 -1.43 7.03 24.23
N ASN A 202 -1.12 8.34 24.40
CA ASN A 202 -1.80 9.16 25.44
C ASN A 202 -2.49 10.46 24.95
N SER A 203 -3.07 10.52 23.74
CA SER A 203 -3.05 11.78 22.97
C SER A 203 -4.37 12.29 22.35
N ILE A 204 -5.54 11.80 22.76
CA ILE A 204 -6.82 12.34 22.25
C ILE A 204 -6.95 13.85 22.56
N VAL A 205 -6.40 14.29 23.70
CA VAL A 205 -6.39 15.69 24.17
C VAL A 205 -5.59 16.63 23.25
N GLN A 206 -4.47 16.17 22.68
CA GLN A 206 -3.62 17.00 21.82
C GLN A 206 -4.28 17.30 20.46
N LEU A 207 -5.07 16.36 19.91
CA LEU A 207 -5.77 16.61 18.66
C LEU A 207 -6.89 17.64 18.84
N SER A 208 -7.65 17.57 19.93
CA SER A 208 -8.68 18.58 20.21
C SER A 208 -8.06 19.97 20.32
N GLU A 209 -6.94 20.12 21.02
CA GLU A 209 -6.24 21.41 21.14
C GLU A 209 -5.79 21.95 19.76
N ILE A 210 -5.21 21.11 18.91
CA ILE A 210 -4.80 21.52 17.55
C ILE A 210 -6.01 21.90 16.70
N VAL A 211 -7.12 21.17 16.81
CA VAL A 211 -8.36 21.48 16.10
C VAL A 211 -8.97 22.78 16.61
N GLU A 212 -8.92 23.06 17.92
CA GLU A 212 -9.34 24.35 18.48
C GLU A 212 -8.44 25.49 18.00
N GLN A 213 -7.12 25.30 17.96
CA GLN A 213 -6.19 26.30 17.42
C GLN A 213 -6.47 26.57 15.94
N PHE A 214 -6.68 25.52 15.14
CA PHE A 214 -7.07 25.64 13.74
C PHE A 214 -8.41 26.37 13.57
N ALA A 215 -9.40 26.05 14.40
CA ALA A 215 -10.73 26.65 14.35
C ALA A 215 -10.75 28.11 14.85
N SER A 216 -9.91 28.45 15.81
CA SER A 216 -9.80 29.80 16.41
C SER A 216 -8.83 30.73 15.69
N ALA A 217 -8.08 30.23 14.71
CA ALA A 217 -7.14 31.05 13.96
C ALA A 217 -7.84 32.16 13.15
N ASP A 218 -7.44 33.40 13.42
CA ASP A 218 -7.92 34.59 12.69
C ASP A 218 -7.24 34.75 11.33
N LYS A 219 -6.00 34.27 11.22
CA LYS A 219 -5.25 34.21 9.96
C LYS A 219 -5.60 32.94 9.22
N GLY A 220 -5.52 32.98 7.89
CA GLY A 220 -5.81 31.76 7.16
C GLY A 220 -4.78 30.67 7.48
N SER A 221 -5.26 29.44 7.47
CA SER A 221 -4.67 28.37 8.23
C SER A 221 -4.88 27.01 7.57
N VAL A 222 -3.92 26.11 7.81
CA VAL A 222 -3.84 24.82 7.14
C VAL A 222 -3.65 23.73 8.18
N LEU A 223 -4.53 22.74 8.19
CA LEU A 223 -4.38 21.55 9.00
C LEU A 223 -3.98 20.37 8.11
N THR A 224 -2.81 19.82 8.32
CA THR A 224 -2.33 18.63 7.62
C THR A 224 -2.73 17.37 8.37
N LEU A 225 -3.39 16.45 7.66
CA LEU A 225 -3.86 15.17 8.16
C LEU A 225 -3.33 14.03 7.31
N ARG A 226 -3.32 12.83 7.88
CA ARG A 226 -3.00 11.62 7.12
C ARG A 226 -4.25 11.11 6.43
N SER A 227 -4.11 10.60 5.21
CA SER A 227 -5.19 9.92 4.49
C SER A 227 -5.72 8.64 5.19
N THR A 228 -5.05 8.19 6.26
CA THR A 228 -5.35 6.95 7.00
C THR A 228 -5.78 7.20 8.44
N PHE A 229 -6.03 8.46 8.79
CA PHE A 229 -6.36 8.84 10.15
C PHE A 229 -7.80 8.45 10.50
N ASN A 230 -8.03 8.09 11.77
CA ASN A 230 -9.19 7.31 12.22
C ASN A 230 -9.72 7.84 13.56
N ALA A 231 -9.83 9.16 13.73
CA ALA A 231 -10.31 9.79 14.98
C ALA A 231 -11.64 10.50 14.76
N ARG A 232 -12.71 9.70 14.68
CA ARG A 232 -14.06 10.14 14.30
C ARG A 232 -14.61 11.37 15.05
N ALA A 233 -14.38 11.52 16.36
CA ALA A 233 -15.02 12.62 17.10
C ALA A 233 -14.40 14.01 16.83
N ASN A 234 -13.07 14.10 16.81
CA ASN A 234 -12.38 15.38 16.65
C ASN A 234 -12.26 15.81 15.18
N GLU A 235 -12.31 14.86 14.23
CA GLU A 235 -12.30 15.14 12.80
C GLU A 235 -13.55 15.89 12.34
N CYS A 236 -14.75 15.43 12.76
CA CYS A 236 -16.00 16.11 12.40
C CYS A 236 -16.02 17.57 12.90
N LYS A 237 -15.38 17.84 14.05
CA LYS A 237 -15.22 19.20 14.56
C LYS A 237 -14.26 20.03 13.70
N ALA A 238 -13.19 19.44 13.17
CA ALA A 238 -12.29 20.14 12.26
C ALA A 238 -12.95 20.40 10.90
N HIS A 239 -13.64 19.42 10.32
CA HIS A 239 -14.28 19.54 9.00
C HIS A 239 -15.39 20.59 8.99
N SER A 240 -16.24 20.62 10.03
CA SER A 240 -17.28 21.65 10.17
C SER A 240 -16.75 23.08 10.35
N ARG A 241 -15.45 23.24 10.61
CA ARG A 241 -14.77 24.54 10.74
C ARG A 241 -13.89 24.88 9.55
N ALA A 242 -13.67 23.94 8.63
CA ALA A 242 -12.85 24.15 7.46
C ALA A 242 -13.69 24.70 6.31
N ASP A 243 -13.18 25.73 5.64
CA ASP A 243 -13.78 26.20 4.40
C ASP A 243 -13.50 25.21 3.27
N SER A 244 -12.33 24.57 3.28
CA SER A 244 -11.98 23.61 2.23
C SER A 244 -11.28 22.37 2.76
N VAL A 245 -11.58 21.24 2.15
CA VAL A 245 -10.91 19.95 2.40
C VAL A 245 -10.28 19.45 1.10
N ILE A 246 -9.00 19.15 1.13
CA ILE A 246 -8.24 18.65 -0.01
C ILE A 246 -7.75 17.24 0.28
N PHE A 247 -8.07 16.31 -0.61
CA PHE A 247 -7.57 14.94 -0.58
C PHE A 247 -6.53 14.77 -1.68
N TRP A 248 -5.29 14.49 -1.29
CA TRP A 248 -4.25 14.10 -2.23
C TRP A 248 -4.23 12.58 -2.38
N GLY A 249 -4.70 12.12 -3.54
CA GLY A 249 -4.83 10.71 -3.87
C GLY A 249 -6.12 10.10 -3.34
N LEU A 250 -6.39 8.86 -3.72
CA LEU A 250 -7.60 8.16 -3.30
C LEU A 250 -7.44 7.60 -1.86
N PRO A 251 -8.35 7.92 -0.92
CA PRO A 251 -8.34 7.30 0.40
C PRO A 251 -8.62 5.80 0.30
N GLY A 252 -8.10 5.03 1.26
CA GLY A 252 -8.36 3.60 1.34
C GLY A 252 -9.85 3.30 1.44
N SER A 253 -10.31 2.20 0.84
CA SER A 253 -11.74 1.84 0.83
C SER A 253 -12.35 1.73 2.22
N LYS A 254 -11.54 1.41 3.23
CA LYS A 254 -11.96 1.36 4.63
C LYS A 254 -12.24 2.73 5.26
N PHE A 255 -11.67 3.80 4.70
CA PHE A 255 -11.85 5.19 5.16
C PHE A 255 -12.81 5.98 4.27
N TRP A 256 -13.44 5.34 3.28
CA TRP A 256 -14.42 6.00 2.45
C TRP A 256 -15.55 6.62 3.27
N PRO A 257 -16.16 5.95 4.27
CA PRO A 257 -17.21 6.56 5.07
C PRO A 257 -16.76 7.88 5.72
N ASP A 258 -15.60 7.89 6.37
CA ASP A 258 -15.08 9.09 7.05
C ASP A 258 -14.70 10.20 6.04
N THR A 259 -14.19 9.81 4.86
CA THR A 259 -13.96 10.75 3.75
C THR A 259 -15.27 11.37 3.26
N MET A 260 -16.34 10.59 3.14
CA MET A 260 -17.66 11.09 2.71
C MET A 260 -18.23 12.05 3.73
N GLU A 261 -18.09 11.75 5.01
CA GLU A 261 -18.52 12.65 6.07
C GLU A 261 -17.75 13.98 6.03
N ALA A 262 -16.41 13.92 5.89
CA ALA A 262 -15.57 15.11 5.74
C ALA A 262 -15.97 15.98 4.54
N VAL A 263 -16.26 15.34 3.40
CA VAL A 263 -16.75 16.02 2.20
C VAL A 263 -18.09 16.69 2.46
N GLN A 264 -19.04 15.99 3.08
CA GLN A 264 -20.39 16.52 3.34
C GLN A 264 -20.40 17.70 4.31
N GLN A 265 -19.44 17.74 5.24
CA GLN A 265 -19.32 18.80 6.23
C GLN A 265 -18.58 20.04 5.71
N SER A 266 -17.85 19.92 4.60
CA SER A 266 -17.08 21.03 4.02
C SER A 266 -17.82 21.65 2.83
N PRO A 267 -17.90 23.00 2.73
CA PRO A 267 -18.51 23.65 1.57
C PRO A 267 -17.69 23.47 0.28
N HIS A 268 -16.39 23.16 0.40
CA HIS A 268 -15.45 23.03 -0.71
C HIS A 268 -14.55 21.80 -0.55
N ALA A 269 -14.83 20.72 -1.28
CA ALA A 269 -13.97 19.54 -1.28
C ALA A 269 -13.23 19.39 -2.62
N LEU A 270 -11.93 19.10 -2.58
CA LEU A 270 -11.13 18.81 -3.77
C LEU A 270 -10.45 17.45 -3.63
N LEU A 271 -10.65 16.57 -4.61
CA LEU A 271 -9.91 15.33 -4.76
C LEU A 271 -8.88 15.44 -5.88
N ILE A 272 -7.59 15.42 -5.54
CA ILE A 272 -6.48 15.49 -6.49
C ILE A 272 -6.05 14.07 -6.84
N LEU A 273 -6.13 13.72 -8.12
CA LEU A 273 -5.83 12.39 -8.64
C LEU A 273 -4.75 12.46 -9.70
N SER A 274 -3.85 11.49 -9.72
CA SER A 274 -3.03 11.19 -10.89
C SER A 274 -3.86 10.57 -12.01
N GLN A 275 -3.35 10.62 -13.25
CA GLN A 275 -3.95 9.92 -14.39
C GLN A 275 -4.14 8.42 -14.11
N ARG A 276 -3.19 7.81 -13.39
CA ARG A 276 -3.21 6.39 -13.02
C ARG A 276 -4.29 6.06 -11.98
N GLU A 277 -4.53 6.97 -11.05
CA GLU A 277 -5.60 6.86 -10.05
C GLU A 277 -6.97 6.92 -10.72
N CYS A 278 -7.17 7.93 -11.58
CA CYS A 278 -8.46 8.18 -12.19
C CYS A 278 -8.96 6.98 -13.02
N VAL A 279 -8.09 6.29 -13.77
CA VAL A 279 -8.51 5.16 -14.62
C VAL A 279 -8.79 3.86 -13.84
N HIS A 280 -8.54 3.84 -12.53
CA HIS A 280 -8.68 2.61 -11.75
C HIS A 280 -10.12 2.30 -11.37
N SER A 281 -10.46 1.01 -11.33
CA SER A 281 -11.80 0.55 -10.96
C SER A 281 -12.25 1.06 -9.59
N ASN A 282 -11.39 1.04 -8.57
CA ASN A 282 -11.77 1.53 -7.23
C ASN A 282 -12.03 3.03 -7.21
N CYS A 283 -11.25 3.82 -7.95
CA CYS A 283 -11.49 5.25 -8.07
C CYS A 283 -12.80 5.50 -8.82
N GLN A 284 -13.03 4.77 -9.92
CA GLN A 284 -14.29 4.84 -10.66
C GLN A 284 -15.48 4.43 -9.80
N SER A 285 -15.36 3.37 -8.99
CA SER A 285 -16.40 2.95 -8.04
C SER A 285 -16.62 3.98 -6.94
N PHE A 286 -15.56 4.61 -6.43
CA PHE A 286 -15.67 5.69 -5.44
C PHE A 286 -16.39 6.91 -6.03
N LEU A 287 -15.95 7.39 -7.19
CA LEU A 287 -16.58 8.50 -7.92
C LEU A 287 -18.03 8.17 -8.32
N THR A 288 -18.32 6.92 -8.70
CA THR A 288 -19.69 6.46 -9.02
C THR A 288 -20.56 6.38 -7.77
N GLY A 289 -20.02 5.88 -6.66
CA GLY A 289 -20.71 5.78 -5.37
C GLY A 289 -21.08 7.14 -4.79
N LEU A 290 -20.28 8.17 -5.11
CA LEU A 290 -20.57 9.57 -4.83
C LEU A 290 -21.69 10.17 -5.68
N GLY A 291 -22.11 9.49 -6.75
CA GLY A 291 -23.11 9.99 -7.68
C GLY A 291 -22.71 11.31 -8.33
N SER A 292 -23.69 12.20 -8.54
CA SER A 292 -23.46 13.56 -9.06
C SER A 292 -22.79 14.52 -8.07
N SER A 293 -22.44 14.06 -6.87
CA SER A 293 -21.92 14.93 -5.80
C SER A 293 -20.50 15.40 -6.04
N PHE A 294 -19.71 14.64 -6.82
CA PHE A 294 -18.38 15.05 -7.29
C PHE A 294 -18.39 15.32 -8.79
N ALA A 295 -18.02 16.55 -9.16
CA ALA A 295 -17.84 16.94 -10.55
C ALA A 295 -16.36 17.08 -10.91
N ALA A 296 -16.03 16.90 -12.19
CA ALA A 296 -14.69 17.29 -12.65
C ALA A 296 -14.50 18.79 -12.45
N HIS A 297 -13.30 19.21 -12.06
CA HIS A 297 -13.01 20.62 -11.89
C HIS A 297 -13.24 21.37 -13.22
N PRO A 298 -14.06 22.44 -13.26
CA PRO A 298 -14.42 23.11 -14.52
C PRO A 298 -13.20 23.68 -15.23
N ASN A 299 -12.23 24.18 -14.45
CA ASN A 299 -11.00 24.77 -14.96
C ASN A 299 -9.83 23.75 -14.99
N HIS A 300 -10.09 22.44 -15.07
CA HIS A 300 -9.02 21.43 -15.05
C HIS A 300 -7.96 21.65 -16.15
N ARG A 301 -8.30 22.26 -17.29
CA ARG A 301 -7.33 22.60 -18.35
C ARG A 301 -6.39 23.72 -17.93
N GLU A 302 -6.91 24.77 -17.32
CA GLU A 302 -6.14 25.93 -16.87
C GLU A 302 -5.24 25.55 -15.70
N LEU A 303 -5.76 24.78 -14.74
CA LEU A 303 -5.00 24.29 -13.59
C LEU A 303 -3.91 23.29 -13.98
N ASN A 304 -4.10 22.55 -15.08
CA ASN A 304 -3.07 21.70 -15.67
C ASN A 304 -2.16 22.44 -16.68
N SER A 305 -2.38 23.73 -16.95
CA SER A 305 -1.53 24.49 -17.87
C SER A 305 -0.15 24.70 -17.26
N LEU A 306 0.87 24.40 -18.06
CA LEU A 306 2.29 24.62 -17.76
C LEU A 306 2.81 25.91 -18.42
N ASP A 307 1.93 26.68 -19.05
CA ASP A 307 2.31 27.88 -19.77
C ASP A 307 2.80 28.95 -18.77
N PRO A 308 3.85 29.73 -19.12
CA PRO A 308 4.28 30.84 -18.29
C PRO A 308 3.13 31.82 -18.04
N GLY A 309 2.77 32.01 -16.77
CA GLY A 309 1.65 32.86 -16.37
C GLY A 309 0.34 32.09 -16.10
N SER A 310 0.36 30.75 -16.14
CA SER A 310 -0.75 29.97 -15.57
C SER A 310 -0.82 30.14 -14.06
N LEU A 311 -1.99 29.89 -13.47
CA LEU A 311 -2.28 30.12 -12.04
C LEU A 311 -1.27 29.46 -11.10
N LEU A 312 -0.75 28.29 -11.47
CA LEU A 312 0.20 27.53 -10.64
C LEU A 312 1.67 27.92 -10.88
N THR A 313 1.98 28.84 -11.80
CA THR A 313 3.36 29.20 -12.16
C THR A 313 4.15 29.64 -10.92
N ASP A 314 3.63 30.61 -10.17
CA ASP A 314 4.34 31.14 -9.00
C ASP A 314 4.43 30.13 -7.86
N PHE A 315 3.42 29.28 -7.70
CA PHE A 315 3.46 28.18 -6.74
C PHE A 315 4.50 27.14 -7.11
N ARG A 316 4.62 26.78 -8.40
CA ARG A 316 5.67 25.88 -8.90
C ARG A 316 7.05 26.47 -8.66
N ASP A 317 7.25 27.76 -8.94
CA ASP A 317 8.53 28.44 -8.75
C ASP A 317 8.89 28.51 -7.26
N ASN A 318 7.92 28.78 -6.38
CA ASN A 318 8.13 28.76 -4.94
C ASN A 318 8.48 27.37 -4.40
N VAL A 319 7.72 26.35 -4.81
CA VAL A 319 7.97 24.94 -4.48
C VAL A 319 9.39 24.56 -4.93
N GLN A 320 9.77 24.88 -6.17
CA GLN A 320 11.10 24.62 -6.73
C GLN A 320 12.23 25.36 -6.01
N ARG A 321 11.98 26.58 -5.54
CA ARG A 321 12.97 27.38 -4.80
C ARG A 321 13.20 26.88 -3.38
N ILE A 322 12.20 26.25 -2.77
CA ILE A 322 12.20 25.90 -1.35
C ILE A 322 12.61 24.45 -1.14
N ILE A 323 12.06 23.51 -1.90
CA ILE A 323 12.34 22.06 -1.76
C ILE A 323 13.84 21.73 -1.74
N PRO A 324 14.71 22.29 -2.61
CA PRO A 324 16.13 21.94 -2.64
C PRO A 324 16.94 22.45 -1.44
N ARG A 325 16.37 23.32 -0.58
CA ARG A 325 17.10 23.87 0.57
C ARG A 325 17.47 22.76 1.54
N ALA A 326 18.67 22.82 2.09
CA ALA A 326 19.20 21.81 3.00
C ALA A 326 18.26 21.47 4.16
N GLN A 327 17.58 22.48 4.73
CA GLN A 327 16.60 22.29 5.81
C GLN A 327 15.42 21.36 5.44
N HIS A 328 15.04 21.28 4.15
CA HIS A 328 13.94 20.44 3.69
C HIS A 328 14.40 19.09 3.14
N SER A 329 15.69 18.92 2.85
CA SER A 329 16.23 17.62 2.44
C SER A 329 15.97 16.55 3.49
N GLN A 330 16.11 16.87 4.78
CA GLN A 330 15.80 15.98 5.89
C GLN A 330 14.31 15.65 5.98
N ASN A 331 13.43 16.64 5.74
CA ASN A 331 11.99 16.43 5.71
C ASN A 331 11.57 15.51 4.55
N ILE A 332 12.12 15.75 3.36
CA ILE A 332 11.88 14.93 2.16
C ILE A 332 12.37 13.51 2.41
N GLN A 333 13.54 13.34 3.04
CA GLN A 333 14.06 12.04 3.44
C GLN A 333 13.15 11.36 4.48
N ALA A 334 12.62 12.10 5.46
CA ALA A 334 11.69 11.55 6.45
C ALA A 334 10.35 11.12 5.80
N ILE A 335 9.85 11.87 4.82
CA ILE A 335 8.67 11.49 4.02
C ILE A 335 8.99 10.21 3.23
N TYR A 336 10.14 10.16 2.57
CA TYR A 336 10.61 8.99 1.83
C TYR A 336 10.64 7.73 2.69
N GLU A 337 11.28 7.81 3.85
CA GLU A 337 11.38 6.71 4.81
C GLU A 337 10.01 6.31 5.36
N ALA A 338 9.15 7.27 5.69
CA ALA A 338 7.80 7.00 6.15
C ALA A 338 6.99 6.23 5.09
N LEU A 339 7.07 6.63 3.82
CA LEU A 339 6.40 5.94 2.70
C LEU A 339 6.94 4.52 2.48
N LEU A 340 8.24 4.31 2.69
CA LEU A 340 8.87 2.98 2.63
C LEU A 340 8.43 2.07 3.78
N GLU A 341 8.36 2.61 5.00
CA GLU A 341 8.04 1.86 6.22
C GLU A 341 6.53 1.54 6.38
N SER A 342 5.67 2.25 5.66
CA SER A 342 4.22 2.05 5.68
C SER A 342 3.81 0.58 5.51
N PRO A 343 3.05 -0.04 6.43
CA PRO A 343 2.36 -1.31 6.18
C PRO A 343 1.12 -1.00 5.33
N ILE A 344 1.28 -1.07 4.02
CA ILE A 344 0.28 -0.58 3.07
C ILE A 344 -0.96 -1.45 3.08
N ASN A 345 -2.01 -0.92 3.70
CA ASN A 345 -3.41 -1.26 3.40
C ASN A 345 -4.31 -0.01 3.28
N ASP A 346 -3.79 1.20 3.50
CA ASP A 346 -4.63 2.26 4.05
C ASP A 346 -4.78 3.50 3.15
N THR A 347 -3.85 3.78 2.25
CA THR A 347 -4.06 4.76 1.17
C THR A 347 -4.48 4.02 -0.09
N GLY A 348 -5.72 4.21 -0.54
CA GLY A 348 -6.41 3.40 -1.54
C GLY A 348 -5.74 3.30 -2.90
N TYR A 349 -4.76 4.16 -3.20
CA TYR A 349 -4.08 4.09 -4.49
C TYR A 349 -2.59 4.39 -4.56
N VAL A 350 -1.96 4.92 -3.51
CA VAL A 350 -0.54 4.62 -3.32
C VAL A 350 -0.44 3.21 -2.72
N ARG A 351 -0.83 2.21 -3.52
CA ARG A 351 -0.47 0.82 -3.22
C ARG A 351 1.04 0.72 -3.36
N PHE A 352 1.79 1.08 -2.32
CA PHE A 352 3.10 0.47 -2.12
C PHE A 352 2.98 -1.01 -1.72
N ILE A 353 1.81 -1.65 -1.92
CA ILE A 353 1.62 -3.10 -2.06
C ILE A 353 2.35 -3.56 -3.34
N ALA A 354 3.64 -3.32 -3.33
CA ALA A 354 4.58 -4.05 -4.09
C ALA A 354 4.78 -5.39 -3.35
N PRO A 355 4.64 -6.52 -4.05
CA PRO A 355 4.92 -7.83 -3.46
C PRO A 355 6.39 -7.98 -3.04
N SER A 356 7.25 -7.07 -3.50
CA SER A 356 8.67 -7.01 -3.13
C SER A 356 9.08 -5.62 -2.63
N SER A 357 10.11 -5.60 -1.78
CA SER A 357 10.80 -4.37 -1.37
C SER A 357 11.27 -3.54 -2.58
N ALA A 358 11.78 -4.20 -3.63
CA ALA A 358 12.28 -3.54 -4.83
C ALA A 358 11.19 -2.74 -5.57
N LYS A 359 10.01 -3.32 -5.79
CA LYS A 359 8.91 -2.59 -6.43
C LYS A 359 8.34 -1.51 -5.52
N ARG A 360 8.44 -1.65 -4.18
CA ARG A 360 8.07 -0.59 -3.24
C ARG A 360 9.01 0.59 -3.40
N ILE A 361 10.32 0.33 -3.34
CA ILE A 361 11.37 1.33 -3.54
C ILE A 361 11.17 2.04 -4.88
N ASP A 362 10.92 1.30 -5.96
CA ASP A 362 10.66 1.88 -7.29
C ASP A 362 9.44 2.83 -7.28
N ILE A 363 8.32 2.45 -6.66
CA ILE A 363 7.14 3.30 -6.57
C ILE A 363 7.41 4.54 -5.71
N VAL A 364 8.05 4.38 -4.54
CA VAL A 364 8.40 5.52 -3.67
C VAL A 364 9.38 6.45 -4.39
N ASN A 365 10.42 5.91 -5.03
CA ASN A 365 11.39 6.70 -5.80
C ASN A 365 10.70 7.49 -6.92
N LYS A 366 9.79 6.85 -7.65
CA LYS A 366 9.00 7.53 -8.69
C LYS A 366 8.10 8.60 -8.11
N PHE A 367 7.44 8.35 -6.98
CA PHE A 367 6.64 9.35 -6.29
C PHE A 367 7.49 10.53 -5.82
N MET A 368 8.58 10.28 -5.09
CA MET A 368 9.47 11.33 -4.60
C MET A 368 10.10 12.12 -5.72
N ALA A 369 10.49 11.45 -6.80
CA ALA A 369 10.92 12.14 -7.99
C ALA A 369 9.78 13.03 -8.48
N ARG A 370 8.66 12.46 -8.89
CA ARG A 370 7.55 13.25 -9.43
C ARG A 370 7.07 14.38 -8.54
N VAL A 371 7.12 14.26 -7.21
CA VAL A 371 6.64 15.32 -6.31
C VAL A 371 7.72 16.33 -5.95
N PHE A 372 8.93 15.87 -5.64
CA PHE A 372 9.99 16.71 -5.04
C PHE A 372 11.21 16.91 -5.95
N LEU A 373 11.44 16.05 -6.93
CA LEU A 373 12.58 16.13 -7.84
C LEU A 373 12.09 16.15 -9.28
N ARG A 374 12.18 17.27 -10.02
CA ARG A 374 12.06 17.22 -11.50
C ARG A 374 12.81 15.97 -12.00
N GLY A 375 12.14 15.08 -12.76
CA GLY A 375 12.44 13.64 -12.82
C GLY A 375 13.13 13.14 -14.10
N ALA A 376 13.85 11.99 -14.03
CA ALA A 376 14.51 11.31 -15.17
C ALA A 376 13.55 10.86 -16.26
N VAL A 377 14.00 10.88 -17.52
CA VAL A 377 13.35 10.16 -18.65
C VAL A 377 13.22 8.66 -18.31
N GLY A 378 14.14 8.09 -17.54
CA GLY A 378 14.05 6.73 -16.99
C GLY A 378 13.03 6.52 -15.86
N ASN A 379 12.49 7.60 -15.27
CA ASN A 379 11.62 7.56 -14.07
C ASN A 379 10.18 8.02 -14.34
N GLY A 380 9.82 8.31 -15.60
CA GLY A 380 8.43 8.32 -16.07
C GLY A 380 7.64 9.63 -15.96
N SER A 381 8.29 10.79 -16.09
CA SER A 381 7.64 12.05 -16.52
C SER A 381 7.88 12.23 -18.02
N SER A 382 6.87 12.72 -18.74
CA SER A 382 6.92 12.80 -20.21
C SER A 382 7.58 14.07 -20.76
N ARG A 383 7.79 15.10 -19.92
CA ARG A 383 8.11 16.46 -20.40
C ARG A 383 9.32 17.16 -19.75
N TYR A 384 9.72 16.79 -18.53
CA TYR A 384 10.81 17.48 -17.82
C TYR A 384 11.88 16.49 -17.36
N PRO A 385 13.13 16.55 -17.87
CA PRO A 385 14.25 15.75 -17.36
C PRO A 385 14.72 16.29 -15.99
N PRO A 386 15.43 15.48 -15.17
CA PRO A 386 15.86 15.81 -13.84
C PRO A 386 17.22 16.47 -13.88
N ALA A 387 17.43 17.37 -12.93
CA ALA A 387 18.76 17.68 -12.45
C ALA A 387 18.72 17.47 -10.94
N GLY A 388 19.13 16.28 -10.48
CA GLY A 388 19.20 15.96 -9.05
C GLY A 388 19.79 14.58 -8.76
N PRO A 389 20.54 14.41 -7.66
CA PRO A 389 21.11 13.13 -7.26
C PRO A 389 20.02 12.13 -6.82
N GLU A 390 20.28 10.84 -7.02
CA GLU A 390 19.43 9.75 -6.52
C GLU A 390 19.37 9.79 -4.99
N LEU A 391 18.16 9.73 -4.41
CA LEU A 391 18.00 9.74 -2.95
C LEU A 391 18.63 8.47 -2.37
N HIS A 392 19.71 8.66 -1.61
CA HIS A 392 20.42 7.57 -0.97
C HIS A 392 19.52 6.90 0.09
N ILE A 393 19.28 5.60 -0.04
CA ILE A 393 18.55 4.82 0.96
C ILE A 393 19.50 4.48 2.11
N PRO A 394 19.29 4.99 3.34
CA PRO A 394 20.17 4.67 4.45
C PRO A 394 20.13 3.17 4.76
N ASP A 395 21.29 2.60 5.13
CA ASP A 395 21.42 1.18 5.48
C ASP A 395 20.43 0.76 6.57
N ARG A 396 20.10 1.67 7.50
CA ARG A 396 19.11 1.45 8.55
C ARG A 396 17.72 1.16 7.96
N THR A 397 17.29 1.94 6.97
CA THR A 397 16.01 1.78 6.29
C THR A 397 16.00 0.48 5.47
N ASN A 398 17.10 0.16 4.79
CA ASN A 398 17.27 -1.12 4.10
C ASN A 398 17.17 -2.32 5.05
N ARG A 399 17.81 -2.25 6.24
CA ARG A 399 17.71 -3.29 7.28
C ARG A 399 16.28 -3.42 7.80
N ARG A 400 15.60 -2.30 8.09
CA ARG A 400 14.20 -2.29 8.53
C ARG A 400 13.25 -2.86 7.49
N LEU A 401 13.38 -2.46 6.23
CA LEU A 401 12.63 -3.05 5.13
C LEU A 401 12.86 -4.55 5.08
N THR A 402 14.11 -5.01 5.15
CA THR A 402 14.44 -6.43 5.19
C THR A 402 13.77 -7.15 6.36
N VAL A 403 13.72 -6.55 7.55
CA VAL A 403 13.01 -7.11 8.71
C VAL A 403 11.50 -7.14 8.51
N ILE A 404 10.87 -6.07 7.99
CA ILE A 404 9.43 -6.01 7.71
C ILE A 404 9.02 -7.08 6.69
N PHE A 405 9.86 -7.32 5.67
CA PHE A 405 9.63 -8.34 4.65
C PHE A 405 10.01 -9.76 5.12
N LYS A 406 11.00 -9.94 6.02
CA LYS A 406 11.37 -11.24 6.60
C LYS A 406 10.47 -11.68 7.76
N ALA A 407 9.92 -10.75 8.55
CA ALA A 407 9.03 -11.06 9.67
C ALA A 407 7.70 -11.68 9.22
N LYS A 408 7.39 -11.62 7.92
CA LYS A 408 6.26 -12.32 7.29
C LYS A 408 6.63 -13.68 6.68
N ALA A 409 7.89 -14.12 6.76
CA ALA A 409 8.31 -15.44 6.32
C ALA A 409 8.48 -16.37 7.55
N PRO A 410 7.90 -17.60 7.55
CA PRO A 410 8.11 -18.54 8.65
C PRO A 410 9.58 -18.97 8.71
N ALA A 411 10.14 -19.04 9.92
CA ALA A 411 11.55 -19.35 10.15
C ALA A 411 11.90 -20.77 9.65
N GLY A 412 12.55 -20.84 8.48
CA GLY A 412 13.09 -22.06 7.91
C GLY A 412 14.52 -22.33 8.41
N THR A 413 14.75 -23.56 8.86
CA THR A 413 16.01 -24.08 9.40
C THR A 413 17.15 -24.02 8.37
N GLY A 414 18.31 -23.52 8.83
CA GLY A 414 19.48 -23.30 7.99
C GLY A 414 20.13 -24.60 7.51
N VAL A 415 20.21 -24.78 6.20
CA VAL A 415 21.09 -25.76 5.55
C VAL A 415 21.95 -25.04 4.52
N LYS A 416 23.28 -25.14 4.68
CA LYS A 416 24.26 -24.54 3.76
C LYS A 416 24.22 -25.23 2.38
N PRO A 417 24.23 -24.49 1.25
CA PRO A 417 24.26 -25.10 -0.08
C PRO A 417 25.63 -25.70 -0.39
N LYS A 418 25.63 -26.91 -0.94
CA LYS A 418 26.81 -27.59 -1.52
C LYS A 418 26.89 -27.24 -3.01
N ALA A 419 28.07 -26.83 -3.46
CA ALA A 419 28.32 -26.40 -4.84
C ALA A 419 28.11 -27.53 -5.87
N ILE A 420 27.49 -27.19 -7.01
CA ILE A 420 27.27 -28.07 -8.16
C ILE A 420 28.33 -27.76 -9.23
N PRO A 421 28.94 -28.75 -9.91
CA PRO A 421 29.94 -28.50 -10.95
C PRO A 421 29.29 -28.05 -12.26
N GLU A 422 29.89 -27.04 -12.91
CA GLU A 422 29.57 -26.62 -14.27
C GLU A 422 29.92 -27.72 -15.28
N THR A 423 29.01 -27.99 -16.22
CA THR A 423 29.26 -28.86 -17.37
C THR A 423 29.15 -28.03 -18.66
N THR A 424 30.26 -28.00 -19.41
CA THR A 424 30.40 -27.36 -20.72
C THR A 424 29.53 -28.00 -21.80
N PRO A 425 28.95 -27.23 -22.75
CA PRO A 425 28.07 -27.76 -23.78
C PRO A 425 28.88 -28.25 -24.98
N ASN A 426 28.70 -29.53 -25.33
CA ASN A 426 29.21 -30.11 -26.57
C ASN A 426 28.17 -29.94 -27.69
N LYS A 427 28.60 -29.43 -28.84
CA LYS A 427 27.77 -29.24 -30.04
C LYS A 427 27.72 -30.53 -30.87
N GLU A 428 26.53 -31.02 -31.15
CA GLU A 428 26.25 -31.99 -32.23
C GLU A 428 25.10 -31.49 -33.13
N PRO A 429 25.00 -32.01 -34.37
CA PRO A 429 24.44 -31.26 -35.49
C PRO A 429 22.91 -31.34 -35.62
N VAL A 430 22.39 -30.27 -36.21
CA VAL A 430 20.98 -29.96 -36.43
C VAL A 430 20.32 -30.99 -37.36
N ASN A 431 19.41 -31.79 -36.81
CA ASN A 431 18.40 -32.52 -37.57
C ASN A 431 17.19 -31.61 -37.81
N VAL A 432 16.63 -31.67 -39.02
CA VAL A 432 15.44 -30.92 -39.44
C VAL A 432 14.28 -31.19 -38.47
N PRO A 433 13.65 -30.17 -37.86
CA PRO A 433 12.69 -30.41 -36.78
C PRO A 433 11.39 -30.97 -37.37
N GLY A 434 10.98 -32.15 -36.91
CA GLY A 434 9.57 -32.53 -36.95
C GLY A 434 8.71 -31.56 -36.14
N PRO A 435 7.37 -31.65 -36.23
CA PRO A 435 6.47 -30.79 -35.45
C PRO A 435 6.88 -30.83 -33.97
N LEU A 436 7.06 -29.65 -33.36
CA LEU A 436 7.52 -29.52 -31.98
C LEU A 436 6.41 -30.05 -31.04
N VAL A 437 6.60 -31.27 -30.53
CA VAL A 437 5.63 -31.91 -29.63
C VAL A 437 6.04 -31.71 -28.18
N PHE A 438 5.17 -31.12 -27.37
CA PHE A 438 5.31 -31.12 -25.91
C PHE A 438 5.39 -32.56 -25.39
N THR A 439 6.47 -32.90 -24.69
CA THR A 439 6.71 -34.23 -24.15
C THR A 439 6.44 -34.23 -22.65
N PRO A 440 5.37 -34.89 -22.16
CA PRO A 440 5.10 -34.96 -20.73
C PRO A 440 6.25 -35.62 -19.96
N ARG A 441 6.74 -34.97 -18.90
CA ARG A 441 7.80 -35.49 -18.05
C ARG A 441 7.28 -35.73 -16.62
N PRO A 442 7.55 -36.89 -16.01
CA PRO A 442 7.23 -37.10 -14.60
C PRO A 442 7.88 -36.03 -13.72
N GLY A 443 7.24 -35.71 -12.59
CA GLY A 443 7.75 -34.72 -11.65
C GLY A 443 6.88 -33.47 -11.51
N ARG A 444 7.49 -32.41 -10.99
CA ARG A 444 6.85 -31.15 -10.62
C ARG A 444 7.34 -30.03 -11.52
N TRP A 445 6.47 -29.55 -12.39
CA TRP A 445 6.80 -28.60 -13.43
C TRP A 445 5.93 -27.36 -13.35
N TRP A 446 6.51 -26.19 -13.54
CA TRP A 446 5.75 -24.98 -13.83
C TRP A 446 5.90 -24.62 -15.31
N ILE A 447 4.86 -24.01 -15.86
CA ILE A 447 4.72 -23.71 -17.28
C ILE A 447 4.28 -22.26 -17.42
N SER A 448 5.10 -21.46 -18.12
CA SER A 448 4.76 -20.09 -18.49
C SER A 448 3.92 -20.06 -19.75
N LEU A 449 2.75 -19.41 -19.67
CA LEU A 449 1.97 -19.03 -20.85
C LEU A 449 2.12 -17.53 -21.12
N GLN A 450 2.30 -17.17 -22.39
CA GLN A 450 2.35 -15.79 -22.85
C GLN A 450 0.97 -15.13 -22.83
N ARG A 451 -0.10 -15.91 -23.04
CA ARG A 451 -1.50 -15.45 -23.03
C ARG A 451 -2.32 -16.25 -22.01
N ASP A 452 -3.05 -15.57 -21.14
CA ASP A 452 -3.96 -16.21 -20.17
C ASP A 452 -5.06 -17.03 -20.86
N ALA A 453 -5.49 -16.58 -22.05
CA ALA A 453 -6.45 -17.29 -22.90
C ALA A 453 -5.99 -18.72 -23.27
N ASP A 454 -4.68 -18.99 -23.25
CA ASP A 454 -4.14 -20.30 -23.57
C ASP A 454 -4.21 -21.29 -22.42
N ALA A 455 -4.57 -20.86 -21.20
CA ALA A 455 -4.63 -21.74 -20.05
C ALA A 455 -5.69 -22.85 -20.21
N ILE A 456 -6.92 -22.50 -20.61
CA ILE A 456 -7.99 -23.49 -20.82
C ILE A 456 -7.64 -24.46 -21.96
N PRO A 457 -7.25 -24.00 -23.17
CA PRO A 457 -6.73 -24.89 -24.21
C PRO A 457 -5.66 -25.83 -23.64
N PHE A 458 -4.70 -25.32 -22.88
CA PHE A 458 -3.55 -26.09 -22.40
C PHE A 458 -3.92 -27.13 -21.34
N ILE A 459 -4.85 -26.82 -20.43
CA ILE A 459 -5.40 -27.80 -19.50
C ILE A 459 -6.06 -28.94 -20.26
N CYS A 460 -6.85 -28.64 -21.30
CA CYS A 460 -7.47 -29.67 -22.14
C CYS A 460 -6.45 -30.48 -22.94
N TYR A 461 -5.38 -29.85 -23.43
CA TYR A 461 -4.26 -30.52 -24.08
C TYR A 461 -3.58 -31.50 -23.12
N LEU A 462 -3.22 -31.06 -21.92
CA LEU A 462 -2.60 -31.91 -20.89
C LEU A 462 -3.53 -33.05 -20.47
N ALA A 463 -4.82 -32.76 -20.27
CA ALA A 463 -5.81 -33.78 -19.96
C ALA A 463 -5.91 -34.83 -21.09
N ASN A 464 -5.73 -34.44 -22.35
CA ASN A 464 -5.70 -35.37 -23.47
C ASN A 464 -4.43 -36.23 -23.53
N ARG A 465 -3.32 -35.77 -22.93
CA ARG A 465 -2.07 -36.53 -22.79
C ARG A 465 -2.07 -37.43 -21.55
N HIS A 466 -2.96 -37.17 -20.59
CA HIS A 466 -3.00 -37.83 -19.30
C HIS A 466 -4.40 -38.39 -19.05
N PRO A 467 -4.64 -39.69 -19.30
CA PRO A 467 -5.96 -40.31 -19.25
C PRO A 467 -6.73 -40.04 -17.96
N ARG A 468 -6.03 -39.89 -16.83
CA ARG A 468 -6.66 -39.54 -15.56
C ARG A 468 -6.04 -38.26 -15.02
N SER A 469 -6.74 -37.15 -15.20
CA SER A 469 -6.24 -35.83 -14.81
C SER A 469 -7.17 -35.15 -13.81
N MET A 470 -6.58 -34.46 -12.84
CA MET A 470 -7.28 -33.56 -11.94
C MET A 470 -6.80 -32.14 -12.19
N CYS A 471 -7.72 -31.19 -12.34
CA CYS A 471 -7.43 -29.78 -12.52
C CYS A 471 -7.96 -28.97 -11.34
N CYS A 472 -7.05 -28.30 -10.63
CA CYS A 472 -7.35 -27.35 -9.57
C CYS A 472 -7.45 -25.95 -10.18
N ILE A 473 -8.64 -25.33 -10.11
CA ILE A 473 -8.85 -23.97 -10.58
C ILE A 473 -8.69 -23.03 -9.39
N SER A 474 -7.55 -22.35 -9.32
CA SER A 474 -7.11 -21.64 -8.11
C SER A 474 -7.81 -20.31 -7.84
N HIS A 475 -8.62 -19.84 -8.79
CA HIS A 475 -9.33 -18.58 -8.70
C HIS A 475 -10.85 -18.74 -8.61
N THR A 476 -11.33 -19.88 -8.13
CA THR A 476 -12.75 -20.10 -7.92
C THR A 476 -13.04 -20.79 -6.59
N ASP A 477 -14.17 -20.42 -5.98
CA ASP A 477 -14.78 -21.13 -4.84
C ASP A 477 -15.70 -22.28 -5.29
N SER A 478 -15.94 -22.42 -6.60
CA SER A 478 -16.70 -23.50 -7.23
C SER A 478 -16.16 -23.87 -8.62
N ALA A 479 -15.71 -25.11 -8.80
CA ALA A 479 -15.32 -25.63 -10.11
C ALA A 479 -16.52 -26.00 -11.00
N PHE A 480 -17.73 -26.07 -10.42
CA PHE A 480 -18.95 -26.48 -11.12
C PHE A 480 -19.25 -25.60 -12.34
N VAL A 481 -19.07 -24.28 -12.21
CA VAL A 481 -19.38 -23.31 -13.28
C VAL A 481 -18.49 -23.47 -14.52
N TYR A 482 -17.31 -24.07 -14.37
CA TYR A 482 -16.41 -24.36 -15.48
C TYR A 482 -16.77 -25.67 -16.20
N GLY A 483 -17.65 -26.50 -15.64
CA GLY A 483 -17.96 -27.83 -16.15
C GLY A 483 -18.48 -27.85 -17.58
N ASN A 484 -19.46 -27.00 -17.88
CA ASN A 484 -20.03 -26.91 -19.23
C ASN A 484 -18.98 -26.51 -20.26
N LEU A 485 -18.14 -25.53 -19.93
CA LEU A 485 -17.08 -25.05 -20.81
C LEU A 485 -16.07 -26.15 -21.10
N PHE A 486 -15.53 -26.79 -20.06
CA PHE A 486 -14.58 -27.88 -20.24
C PHE A 486 -15.20 -29.10 -20.95
N ASN A 487 -16.48 -29.40 -20.74
CA ASN A 487 -17.16 -30.48 -21.47
C ASN A 487 -17.26 -30.20 -22.98
N LYS A 488 -17.42 -28.94 -23.40
CA LYS A 488 -17.45 -28.55 -24.82
C LYS A 488 -16.08 -28.68 -25.49
N ILE A 489 -14.99 -28.49 -24.74
CA ILE A 489 -13.61 -28.41 -25.27
C ILE A 489 -12.89 -29.76 -25.19
N SER A 490 -13.02 -30.41 -24.04
CA SER A 490 -12.33 -31.65 -23.67
C SER A 490 -12.84 -32.83 -24.50
N THR A 491 -11.92 -33.69 -24.94
CA THR A 491 -12.26 -35.03 -25.47
C THR A 491 -12.62 -36.00 -24.35
N HIS A 492 -12.27 -35.67 -23.11
CA HIS A 492 -12.43 -36.51 -21.93
C HIS A 492 -13.72 -36.14 -21.19
N LYS A 493 -14.36 -37.14 -20.55
CA LYS A 493 -15.51 -36.88 -19.68
C LYS A 493 -15.07 -35.99 -18.50
N VAL A 494 -15.75 -34.86 -18.32
CA VAL A 494 -15.46 -33.93 -17.22
C VAL A 494 -16.32 -34.29 -16.01
N ILE A 495 -15.67 -34.40 -14.84
CA ILE A 495 -16.32 -34.54 -13.53
C ILE A 495 -16.12 -33.22 -12.80
N THR A 496 -17.21 -32.54 -12.44
CA THR A 496 -17.15 -31.30 -11.67
C THR A 496 -17.49 -31.50 -10.21
N THR A 497 -16.73 -30.85 -9.33
CA THR A 497 -17.05 -30.76 -7.90
C THR A 497 -17.83 -29.48 -7.63
N SER A 498 -18.84 -29.52 -6.76
CA SER A 498 -19.63 -28.35 -6.38
C SER A 498 -19.11 -27.68 -5.09
N LYS A 499 -19.65 -26.50 -4.75
CA LYS A 499 -19.28 -25.71 -3.56
C LYS A 499 -19.56 -26.43 -2.23
N LYS A 500 -20.58 -27.28 -2.18
CA LYS A 500 -21.00 -27.97 -0.94
C LYS A 500 -19.98 -29.07 -0.57
N PRO A 501 -19.49 -29.16 0.68
CA PRO A 501 -18.50 -30.17 1.09
C PRO A 501 -18.87 -31.61 0.69
N ARG A 502 -20.12 -32.03 0.93
CA ARG A 502 -20.63 -33.36 0.53
C ARG A 502 -20.47 -33.62 -0.96
N THR A 503 -20.73 -32.63 -1.80
CA THR A 503 -20.61 -32.77 -3.26
C THR A 503 -19.17 -32.70 -3.78
N LEU A 504 -18.24 -32.14 -2.99
CA LEU A 504 -16.81 -32.17 -3.28
C LEU A 504 -16.27 -33.58 -3.06
N GLU A 505 -16.58 -34.17 -1.90
CA GLU A 505 -16.21 -35.56 -1.58
C GLU A 505 -16.82 -36.55 -2.57
N GLU A 506 -18.12 -36.43 -2.87
CA GLU A 506 -18.78 -37.26 -3.88
C GLU A 506 -18.12 -37.11 -5.26
N GLY A 507 -17.73 -35.90 -5.67
CA GLY A 507 -17.07 -35.67 -6.95
C GLY A 507 -15.69 -36.33 -7.02
N ILE A 508 -14.90 -36.21 -5.94
CA ILE A 508 -13.59 -36.85 -5.80
C ILE A 508 -13.72 -38.38 -5.73
N GLU A 509 -14.73 -38.88 -5.03
CA GLU A 509 -15.04 -40.31 -4.94
C GLU A 509 -15.47 -40.87 -6.29
N ARG A 510 -16.39 -40.19 -7.00
CA ARG A 510 -16.77 -40.55 -8.39
C ARG A 510 -15.54 -40.58 -9.29
N PHE A 511 -14.63 -39.62 -9.17
CA PHE A 511 -13.38 -39.63 -9.93
C PHE A 511 -12.47 -40.81 -9.54
N SER A 512 -12.40 -41.16 -8.26
CA SER A 512 -11.57 -42.24 -7.71
C SER A 512 -12.09 -43.64 -8.08
N ASN A 513 -13.41 -43.82 -8.13
CA ASN A 513 -14.07 -45.10 -8.40
C ASN A 513 -14.34 -45.34 -9.88
N ALA A 514 -14.27 -44.31 -10.72
CA ALA A 514 -14.59 -44.48 -12.12
C ALA A 514 -13.51 -45.32 -12.85
N ALA A 515 -13.96 -46.36 -13.58
CA ALA A 515 -13.10 -47.29 -14.33
C ALA A 515 -12.08 -46.56 -15.22
N LEU A 516 -10.88 -47.09 -15.45
CA LEU A 516 -9.66 -46.47 -16.05
C LEU A 516 -9.76 -45.59 -17.33
N GLY A 517 -10.93 -45.31 -17.88
CA GLY A 517 -11.12 -44.41 -19.01
C GLY A 517 -10.73 -42.95 -18.75
N SER A 518 -10.46 -42.27 -19.87
CA SER A 518 -10.11 -40.86 -20.04
C SER A 518 -11.06 -39.88 -19.33
N ARG A 519 -10.62 -39.24 -18.22
CA ARG A 519 -11.41 -38.27 -17.44
C ARG A 519 -10.59 -37.09 -16.93
N LEU A 520 -11.26 -35.94 -16.87
CA LEU A 520 -10.79 -34.71 -16.25
C LEU A 520 -11.68 -34.36 -15.04
N CYS A 521 -11.11 -34.31 -13.84
CA CYS A 521 -11.83 -33.84 -12.65
C CYS A 521 -11.51 -32.38 -12.36
N LEU A 522 -12.50 -31.50 -12.34
CA LEU A 522 -12.33 -30.09 -11.97
C LEU A 522 -12.62 -29.91 -10.49
N VAL A 523 -11.65 -29.35 -9.78
CA VAL A 523 -11.69 -29.08 -8.35
C VAL A 523 -11.38 -27.61 -8.09
N ARG A 524 -12.05 -27.02 -7.11
CA ARG A 524 -11.78 -25.63 -6.69
C ARG A 524 -10.42 -25.54 -5.97
N GLY A 525 -9.75 -24.40 -6.07
CA GLY A 525 -8.50 -24.16 -5.33
C GLY A 525 -8.69 -23.46 -3.99
N ASN A 526 -9.84 -22.81 -3.75
CA ASN A 526 -10.12 -22.12 -2.49
C ASN A 526 -10.84 -23.05 -1.50
N PRO A 527 -10.31 -23.22 -0.27
CA PRO A 527 -11.00 -23.98 0.77
C PRO A 527 -12.22 -23.21 1.31
N LEU A 528 -13.18 -23.95 1.86
CA LEU A 528 -14.14 -23.38 2.80
C LEU A 528 -13.42 -23.25 4.15
N GLU A 529 -13.65 -22.16 4.89
CA GLU A 529 -13.00 -21.82 6.17
C GLU A 529 -13.01 -22.93 7.24
N THR A 530 -13.81 -23.98 7.07
CA THR A 530 -14.09 -25.01 8.08
C THR A 530 -13.94 -26.45 7.59
N ALA A 531 -13.45 -26.70 6.37
CA ALA A 531 -13.40 -28.06 5.82
C ALA A 531 -12.04 -28.73 6.08
N ASP A 532 -12.05 -29.77 6.93
CA ASP A 532 -10.96 -30.75 7.02
C ASP A 532 -10.63 -31.34 5.64
N ASN A 533 -9.42 -31.89 5.49
CA ASN A 533 -9.03 -32.62 4.28
C ASN A 533 -10.09 -33.68 3.95
N PRO A 534 -10.70 -33.67 2.75
CA PRO A 534 -11.66 -34.70 2.38
C PRO A 534 -10.96 -36.06 2.43
N LEU A 535 -11.44 -36.97 3.28
CA LEU A 535 -10.85 -38.31 3.50
C LEU A 535 -10.69 -39.09 2.18
N SER A 536 -11.50 -38.78 1.18
CA SER A 536 -11.43 -39.39 -0.15
C SER A 536 -10.22 -38.95 -0.99
N PHE A 537 -9.59 -37.81 -0.69
CA PHE A 537 -8.46 -37.29 -1.48
C PHE A 537 -7.20 -38.14 -1.34
N GLU A 538 -6.92 -38.69 -0.16
CA GLU A 538 -5.75 -39.55 0.06
C GLU A 538 -5.77 -40.81 -0.82
N ARG A 539 -6.98 -41.26 -1.20
CA ARG A 539 -7.22 -42.42 -2.07
C ARG A 539 -7.12 -42.09 -3.56
N VAL A 540 -7.05 -40.81 -3.93
CA VAL A 540 -6.95 -40.40 -5.33
C VAL A 540 -5.63 -40.89 -5.92
N ARG A 541 -5.73 -41.52 -7.09
CA ARG A 541 -4.58 -41.91 -7.93
C ARG A 541 -4.87 -41.48 -9.36
N ALA A 542 -4.04 -40.58 -9.89
CA ALA A 542 -4.21 -40.00 -11.22
C ALA A 542 -2.85 -39.83 -11.91
N ASN A 543 -2.87 -39.70 -13.24
CA ASN A 543 -1.65 -39.48 -14.02
C ASN A 543 -1.11 -38.07 -13.83
N ALA A 544 -2.00 -37.07 -13.77
CA ALA A 544 -1.64 -35.68 -13.69
C ALA A 544 -2.50 -34.88 -12.69
N LEU A 545 -1.85 -33.97 -11.96
CA LEU A 545 -2.47 -32.86 -11.26
C LEU A 545 -2.07 -31.56 -11.95
N ILE A 546 -3.05 -30.77 -12.36
CA ILE A 546 -2.86 -29.52 -13.10
C ILE A 546 -3.40 -28.39 -12.23
N TYR A 547 -2.57 -27.40 -11.94
CA TYR A 547 -2.98 -26.19 -11.25
C TYR A 547 -3.12 -25.06 -12.26
N TRP A 548 -4.31 -24.47 -12.34
CA TRP A 548 -4.53 -23.23 -13.06
C TRP A 548 -4.40 -22.06 -12.09
N GLY A 549 -3.19 -21.49 -12.02
CA GLY A 549 -2.77 -20.59 -10.94
C GLY A 549 -2.47 -21.34 -9.64
N LEU A 550 -2.03 -20.62 -8.60
CA LEU A 550 -1.63 -21.22 -7.33
C LEU A 550 -2.81 -21.27 -6.33
N PRO A 551 -3.18 -22.44 -5.77
CA PRO A 551 -4.33 -22.55 -4.84
C PRO A 551 -4.00 -21.93 -3.48
N ALA A 552 -4.99 -21.68 -2.61
CA ALA A 552 -4.70 -21.16 -1.26
C ALA A 552 -3.76 -22.09 -0.48
N GLU A 553 -2.90 -21.56 0.41
CA GLU A 553 -2.04 -22.38 1.27
C GLU A 553 -2.85 -23.33 2.19
N SER A 554 -4.02 -22.88 2.61
CA SER A 554 -4.98 -23.65 3.38
C SER A 554 -5.65 -24.78 2.57
N SER A 555 -5.59 -24.75 1.23
CA SER A 555 -6.18 -25.78 0.37
C SER A 555 -5.58 -27.17 0.64
N PHE A 556 -6.39 -28.22 0.58
CA PHE A 556 -5.92 -29.62 0.63
C PHE A 556 -5.11 -29.99 -0.62
N LEU A 557 -5.30 -29.24 -1.71
CA LEU A 557 -4.53 -29.37 -2.94
C LEU A 557 -3.26 -28.53 -2.94
N TRP A 558 -2.90 -27.86 -1.84
CA TRP A 558 -1.66 -27.10 -1.79
C TRP A 558 -0.45 -28.00 -2.12
N PRO A 559 0.53 -27.57 -2.96
CA PRO A 559 1.54 -28.48 -3.51
C PRO A 559 2.38 -29.25 -2.48
N SER A 560 2.56 -28.72 -1.26
CA SER A 560 3.28 -29.45 -0.19
C SER A 560 2.46 -30.54 0.47
N LYS A 561 1.13 -30.55 0.30
CA LYS A 561 0.20 -31.57 0.82
C LYS A 561 -0.06 -32.71 -0.16
N VAL A 562 0.42 -32.59 -1.41
CA VAL A 562 0.25 -33.60 -2.46
C VAL A 562 1.48 -34.49 -2.55
N SER A 563 1.27 -35.80 -2.40
CA SER A 563 2.35 -36.79 -2.49
C SER A 563 2.63 -37.22 -3.93
N GLN A 564 3.88 -37.54 -4.27
CA GLN A 564 4.24 -38.13 -5.58
C GLN A 564 3.57 -39.49 -5.82
N GLY A 565 3.17 -40.20 -4.77
CA GLY A 565 2.41 -41.46 -4.89
C GLY A 565 0.98 -41.27 -5.41
N GLN A 566 0.43 -40.05 -5.32
CA GLN A 566 -0.92 -39.75 -5.83
C GLN A 566 -0.92 -39.35 -7.31
N PHE A 567 0.13 -38.66 -7.76
CA PHE A 567 0.24 -38.11 -9.12
C PHE A 567 1.65 -38.25 -9.69
N THR A 568 1.75 -38.83 -10.88
CA THR A 568 3.04 -38.97 -11.61
C THR A 568 3.53 -37.63 -12.17
N HIS A 569 2.60 -36.78 -12.62
CA HIS A 569 2.88 -35.47 -13.20
C HIS A 569 2.15 -34.40 -12.41
N VAL A 570 2.84 -33.32 -12.05
CA VAL A 570 2.25 -32.17 -11.38
C VAL A 570 2.66 -30.91 -12.13
N TYR A 571 1.67 -30.21 -12.70
CA TYR A 571 1.88 -29.02 -13.52
C TYR A 571 1.27 -27.80 -12.83
N ILE A 572 2.02 -26.69 -12.76
CA ILE A 572 1.47 -25.38 -12.41
C ILE A 572 1.52 -24.49 -13.64
N ILE A 573 0.35 -24.08 -14.13
CA ILE A 573 0.21 -23.15 -15.24
C ILE A 573 0.16 -21.74 -14.66
N VAL A 574 1.15 -20.92 -15.00
CA VAL A 574 1.24 -19.54 -14.55
C VAL A 574 1.45 -18.60 -15.73
N PRO A 575 0.57 -17.61 -15.92
CA PRO A 575 0.80 -16.49 -16.82
C PRO A 575 2.16 -15.80 -16.61
N LEU A 576 2.80 -15.39 -17.70
CA LEU A 576 4.13 -14.78 -17.66
C LEU A 576 4.18 -13.53 -16.76
N ASP A 577 3.09 -12.76 -16.71
CA ASP A 577 2.93 -11.57 -15.88
C ASP A 577 2.86 -11.86 -14.36
N GLN A 578 2.60 -13.11 -13.97
CA GLN A 578 2.50 -13.55 -12.58
C GLN A 578 3.73 -14.29 -12.10
N ILE A 579 4.58 -14.79 -13.00
CA ILE A 579 5.80 -15.52 -12.65
C ILE A 579 6.73 -14.67 -11.79
N SER A 580 6.88 -13.40 -12.15
CA SER A 580 7.74 -12.43 -11.45
C SER A 580 7.18 -12.03 -10.08
N THR A 581 5.87 -12.16 -9.90
CA THR A 581 5.11 -11.55 -8.80
C THR A 581 4.82 -12.56 -7.68
N THR A 582 4.54 -13.80 -8.07
CA THR A 582 4.05 -14.86 -7.17
C THR A 582 4.75 -16.20 -7.43
N GLY A 583 5.31 -16.41 -8.63
CA GLY A 583 5.72 -17.73 -9.10
C GLY A 583 7.09 -18.19 -8.63
N LYS A 584 8.16 -17.44 -8.92
CA LYS A 584 9.53 -17.96 -8.77
C LYS A 584 9.93 -18.41 -7.34
N PRO A 585 9.66 -17.64 -6.26
CA PRO A 585 10.06 -18.03 -4.92
C PRO A 585 9.29 -19.26 -4.42
N ILE A 586 7.97 -19.25 -4.57
CA ILE A 586 7.09 -20.32 -4.06
C ILE A 586 7.31 -21.62 -4.86
N MET A 587 7.58 -21.54 -6.16
CA MET A 587 7.85 -22.72 -6.98
C MET A 587 9.22 -23.33 -6.69
N ALA A 588 10.26 -22.50 -6.56
CA ALA A 588 11.62 -22.96 -6.28
C ALA A 588 11.71 -23.66 -4.92
N ASP A 589 11.12 -23.09 -3.88
CA ASP A 589 11.11 -23.65 -2.52
C ASP A 589 10.32 -24.97 -2.41
N ARG A 590 9.48 -25.27 -3.42
CA ARG A 590 8.60 -26.46 -3.45
C ARG A 590 9.05 -27.52 -4.46
N GLY A 591 10.24 -27.34 -5.06
CA GLY A 591 10.86 -28.27 -6.00
C GLY A 591 10.21 -28.28 -7.38
N PHE A 592 9.54 -27.21 -7.79
CA PHE A 592 9.05 -27.04 -9.15
C PHE A 592 10.15 -26.47 -10.04
N GLN A 593 10.34 -27.07 -11.21
CA GLN A 593 11.25 -26.57 -12.24
C GLN A 593 10.46 -26.11 -13.47
N GLU A 594 11.03 -25.19 -14.25
CA GLU A 594 10.41 -24.80 -15.52
C GLU A 594 10.38 -26.01 -16.45
N HIS A 595 9.25 -26.27 -17.09
CA HIS A 595 9.20 -27.33 -18.09
C HIS A 595 10.09 -26.94 -19.30
N PRO A 596 10.98 -27.82 -19.78
CA PRO A 596 11.88 -27.49 -20.90
C PRO A 596 11.13 -27.14 -22.19
N ASP A 597 9.94 -27.70 -22.37
CA ASP A 597 9.09 -27.45 -23.54
C ASP A 597 8.13 -26.26 -23.36
N SER A 598 8.29 -25.46 -22.29
CA SER A 598 7.34 -24.38 -21.96
C SER A 598 7.25 -23.32 -23.06
N ALA A 599 8.36 -23.02 -23.75
CA ALA A 599 8.39 -22.08 -24.86
C ALA A 599 7.58 -22.56 -26.09
N ILE A 600 7.60 -23.87 -26.37
CA ILE A 600 6.92 -24.47 -27.53
C ILE A 600 5.40 -24.29 -27.42
N LEU A 601 4.86 -24.29 -26.21
CA LEU A 601 3.42 -24.12 -25.96
C LEU A 601 2.92 -22.71 -26.33
N ASN A 602 3.82 -21.73 -26.41
CA ASN A 602 3.52 -20.36 -26.82
C ASN A 602 3.58 -20.17 -28.34
N ALA A 603 3.94 -21.20 -29.11
CA ALA A 603 3.92 -21.11 -30.57
C ALA A 603 2.51 -20.79 -31.07
N GLU A 604 2.42 -19.80 -31.96
CA GLU A 604 1.19 -19.39 -32.65
C GLU A 604 1.07 -20.08 -34.02
N GLY A 605 -0.12 -20.02 -34.62
CA GLY A 605 -0.39 -20.62 -35.92
C GLY A 605 -0.88 -22.06 -35.88
N ASP A 606 -1.19 -22.60 -37.06
CA ASP A 606 -1.88 -23.88 -37.26
C ASP A 606 -1.00 -25.09 -36.91
N ASP A 607 0.32 -24.91 -37.01
CA ASP A 607 1.33 -25.93 -36.68
C ASP A 607 1.55 -26.09 -35.16
N SER A 608 0.94 -25.22 -34.34
CA SER A 608 1.04 -25.31 -32.89
C SER A 608 0.30 -26.53 -32.35
N ALA A 609 0.94 -27.29 -31.46
CA ALA A 609 0.29 -28.41 -30.75
C ALA A 609 -0.97 -27.98 -29.96
N MET A 610 -1.08 -26.69 -29.65
CA MET A 610 -2.21 -26.07 -28.97
C MET A 610 -3.35 -25.66 -29.89
N HIS A 611 -3.11 -25.51 -31.20
CA HIS A 611 -4.06 -24.96 -32.16
C HIS A 611 -5.42 -25.68 -32.17
N PRO A 612 -5.52 -27.03 -32.20
CA PRO A 612 -6.81 -27.70 -32.20
C PRO A 612 -7.65 -27.41 -30.94
N PHE A 613 -7.00 -27.20 -29.79
CA PHE A 613 -7.69 -26.87 -28.55
C PHE A 613 -8.11 -25.41 -28.51
N ARG A 614 -7.30 -24.50 -29.06
CA ARG A 614 -7.63 -23.08 -29.20
C ARG A 614 -8.89 -22.87 -30.04
N GLU A 615 -9.00 -23.55 -31.18
CA GLU A 615 -10.19 -23.48 -32.03
C GLU A 615 -11.45 -24.04 -31.34
N ARG A 616 -11.30 -25.12 -30.55
CA ARG A 616 -12.40 -25.64 -29.73
C ARG A 616 -12.81 -24.66 -28.63
N VAL A 617 -11.87 -24.02 -27.96
CA VAL A 617 -12.15 -23.00 -26.95
C VAL A 617 -12.88 -21.82 -27.58
N LYS A 618 -12.40 -21.33 -28.72
CA LYS A 618 -13.06 -20.26 -29.49
C LYS A 618 -14.50 -20.63 -29.86
N SER A 619 -14.72 -21.83 -30.40
CA SER A 619 -16.06 -22.32 -30.71
C SER A 619 -16.93 -22.49 -29.47
N ALA A 620 -16.38 -23.01 -28.37
CA ALA A 620 -17.11 -23.20 -27.12
C ALA A 620 -17.54 -21.86 -26.52
N LEU A 621 -16.64 -20.87 -26.48
CA LEU A 621 -16.90 -19.52 -25.98
C LEU A 621 -17.92 -18.77 -26.84
N ALA A 622 -17.88 -18.92 -28.17
CA ALA A 622 -18.90 -18.37 -29.07
C ALA A 622 -20.30 -18.95 -28.79
N SER A 623 -20.38 -20.19 -28.30
CA SER A 623 -21.63 -20.86 -27.92
C SER A 623 -22.05 -20.64 -26.45
N THR A 624 -21.23 -19.95 -25.65
CA THR A 624 -21.48 -19.75 -24.22
C THR A 624 -22.49 -18.63 -24.03
N THR A 625 -23.52 -18.89 -23.24
CA THR A 625 -24.58 -17.90 -23.00
C THR A 625 -24.10 -16.79 -22.05
N PRO A 626 -24.67 -15.58 -22.12
CA PRO A 626 -24.39 -14.53 -21.14
C PRO A 626 -24.62 -14.97 -19.67
N GLY A 627 -25.56 -15.88 -19.43
CA GLY A 627 -25.81 -16.45 -18.11
C GLY A 627 -24.66 -17.32 -17.60
N GLU A 628 -24.05 -18.12 -18.47
CA GLU A 628 -22.87 -18.93 -18.13
C GLU A 628 -21.65 -18.05 -17.83
N TYR A 629 -21.42 -16.99 -18.62
CA TYR A 629 -20.37 -16.01 -18.31
C TYR A 629 -20.59 -15.32 -16.96
N ARG A 630 -21.85 -14.96 -16.66
CA ARG A 630 -22.24 -14.39 -15.36
C ARG A 630 -22.00 -15.35 -14.21
N GLN A 631 -22.25 -16.65 -14.41
CA GLN A 631 -21.92 -17.65 -13.38
C GLN A 631 -20.41 -17.75 -13.20
N ILE A 632 -19.62 -17.86 -14.26
CA ILE A 632 -18.15 -17.93 -14.13
C ILE A 632 -17.61 -16.68 -13.41
N SER A 633 -18.15 -15.50 -13.70
CA SER A 633 -17.74 -14.25 -13.06
C SER A 633 -18.12 -14.17 -11.58
N GLN A 634 -19.30 -14.66 -11.21
CA GLN A 634 -19.79 -14.67 -9.83
C GLN A 634 -18.96 -15.54 -8.88
N PHE A 635 -18.32 -16.58 -9.39
CA PHE A 635 -17.49 -17.50 -8.60
C PHE A 635 -15.98 -17.22 -8.77
N TYR A 636 -15.59 -16.12 -9.43
CA TYR A 636 -14.18 -15.74 -9.56
C TYR A 636 -13.68 -15.07 -8.28
N PHE A 637 -12.87 -15.81 -7.52
CA PHE A 637 -12.22 -15.38 -6.28
C PHE A 637 -10.79 -15.96 -6.22
N PRO A 638 -9.74 -15.26 -6.69
CA PRO A 638 -8.35 -15.74 -6.59
C PRO A 638 -7.86 -15.78 -5.14
N ALA A 639 -7.43 -16.96 -4.66
CA ALA A 639 -6.72 -17.07 -3.37
C ALA A 639 -5.30 -16.49 -3.44
N ASN A 640 -4.62 -16.73 -4.56
CA ASN A 640 -3.40 -16.04 -4.91
C ASN A 640 -3.67 -15.25 -6.20
N PRO A 641 -3.45 -13.93 -6.24
CA PRO A 641 -3.69 -13.12 -7.43
C PRO A 641 -2.84 -13.67 -8.60
N PRO A 642 -3.40 -13.82 -9.82
CA PRO A 642 -4.44 -13.08 -10.49
C PRO A 642 -4.54 -11.57 -10.37
N ALA A 643 -3.54 -10.76 -10.70
CA ALA A 643 -3.50 -9.31 -10.43
C ALA A 643 -4.52 -8.41 -11.19
N TYR A 644 -5.68 -8.90 -11.65
CA TYR A 644 -6.65 -8.09 -12.39
C TYR A 644 -8.12 -8.33 -12.00
N PRO A 645 -9.00 -7.31 -12.13
CA PRO A 645 -10.43 -7.43 -11.88
C PRO A 645 -11.09 -8.56 -12.69
N VAL A 646 -12.23 -9.08 -12.20
CA VAL A 646 -13.05 -10.12 -12.86
C VAL A 646 -13.30 -9.81 -14.34
N THR A 647 -13.57 -8.55 -14.67
CA THR A 647 -13.81 -8.09 -16.04
C THR A 647 -12.58 -8.26 -16.94
N GLU A 648 -11.39 -7.99 -16.42
CA GLU A 648 -10.13 -8.18 -17.14
C GLU A 648 -9.78 -9.66 -17.25
N PHE A 649 -10.08 -10.47 -16.23
CA PHE A 649 -9.99 -11.94 -16.34
C PHE A 649 -10.89 -12.47 -17.44
N LEU A 650 -12.17 -12.08 -17.46
CA LEU A 650 -13.08 -12.48 -18.54
C LEU A 650 -12.54 -12.03 -19.89
N LYS A 651 -11.98 -10.82 -19.98
CA LYS A 651 -11.41 -10.28 -21.21
C LYS A 651 -10.15 -11.03 -21.67
N ARG A 652 -9.24 -11.40 -20.76
CA ARG A 652 -7.94 -12.00 -21.10
C ARG A 652 -7.97 -13.51 -21.19
N ALA A 653 -8.77 -14.17 -20.36
CA ALA A 653 -8.82 -15.63 -20.25
C ALA A 653 -10.05 -16.24 -20.94
N MET A 654 -11.14 -15.49 -21.08
CA MET A 654 -12.43 -16.01 -21.55
C MET A 654 -12.95 -15.36 -22.83
N LEU A 655 -12.41 -14.22 -23.26
CA LEU A 655 -12.76 -13.57 -24.50
C LEU A 655 -11.53 -13.58 -25.39
N TRP A 656 -11.56 -14.40 -26.43
CA TRP A 656 -10.53 -14.41 -27.48
C TRP A 656 -10.70 -13.16 -28.36
N ASN A 657 -10.56 -11.98 -27.78
CA ASN A 657 -10.45 -10.76 -28.54
C ASN A 657 -8.97 -10.67 -28.92
N GLY A 658 -8.66 -10.93 -30.19
CA GLY A 658 -7.32 -10.77 -30.72
C GLY A 658 -6.81 -9.38 -30.37
N TYR A 659 -5.96 -9.31 -29.35
CA TYR A 659 -5.10 -8.18 -29.06
C TYR A 659 -3.75 -8.47 -29.69
#